data_AF-K7N3S5-F1
#
_entry.id   AF-K7N3S5-F1
#
_cell.length_a   1.000
_cell.length_b   1.000
_cell.length_c   1.000
_cell.angle_alpha   90.00
_cell.angle_beta   90.00
_cell.angle_gamma   90.00
#
_symmetry.space_group_name_H-M   'P 1'
#
loop_
_entity.id
_entity.type
_entity.pdbx_description
1 polymer ?
#
loop_
_entity_poly.entity_id
_entity_poly.type
_entity_poly.pdbx_seq_one_letter_code
_entity_poly.pdbx_strand_id
1 'polypeptide(L)'
;MGSIVEDADTDTVYVAVGKNAEKTQQLLHWTVKNFSGKEICLLHIHQPHSLNSFSDRNLSGYEPKDHAIKAFQEHGNQKVHELLDQYILTLVPAGVRAYKLLIEMDDIEKGITKAIAQHNIRWLVMGAAAADGYNLGKLAKQESEKAIFVREQALLSCNTWFICKGNVICNREYSKHTSDIETGPALLVLNQNTDAKQSEKIKSESIPDDALKYFDFDDMKEIKSVHSHHSLNSKWPFNNVMHRSKLADMMFHEDEEFESQCAKEIQRRKEVEEQLAREKQEVQKMKNQRDEILEELQMVQDQNSALMNQISESQCTETELEEKIISAVDLLISFREQRDRLRIEHANALREVKVLRRFGEAGTSSYRVEFPAFSFVEINEATNDFDPSWKIGEGRYGSVYKGLLRNMHVAIKMLPSYGHQSVLEFQHQVEVLSRVRHPNLLTLMGSCAESRSLVYEYINNGSLESHLAHKEKNPLPWQIRISIATDICSALIFLHSSGPCIIHGNLKPSKVLLDANFVAKLSDLGIPSLVQQSLDSADTSTICNNPNESLAYVDPEYFVTGKLTPESDVYSFGVILLQLLTGRPLLGLVRDMKCALEKENFKAILDFSSGEWPLFQTEQLAYLALRCCEKTWLNRPDLVSEIWSVLEPFKATCIDTSSHLISKKLRRVPSHFVCPIVQEVMEDPYIAADGFTYEEEAIRGWLNSGHDTSPMTNLKLDHTDLVPNYALHNAILEWQQQ
;
A
#
# COMPACT_ATOMS: atom_id res chain seq x y z
N MET A 1 -37.79 -50.85 14.86
CA MET A 1 -36.45 -51.05 15.45
C MET A 1 -35.63 -49.81 15.09
N GLY A 2 -34.95 -49.13 16.02
CA GLY A 2 -34.91 -49.43 17.46
C GLY A 2 -33.82 -48.69 18.25
N SER A 3 -33.60 -47.40 17.99
CA SER A 3 -32.62 -46.54 18.69
C SER A 3 -33.24 -45.14 18.80
N ILE A 4 -33.55 -44.56 19.98
CA ILE A 4 -32.66 -44.31 21.14
C ILE A 4 -31.45 -43.53 20.63
N VAL A 5 -31.42 -42.19 20.59
CA VAL A 5 -31.73 -41.19 21.64
C VAL A 5 -30.82 -41.35 22.85
N GLU A 6 -29.61 -40.80 22.72
CA GLU A 6 -28.74 -40.45 23.84
C GLU A 6 -28.66 -38.91 23.94
N ASP A 7 -28.81 -38.37 25.15
CA ASP A 7 -28.81 -36.94 25.46
C ASP A 7 -27.38 -36.52 25.84
N ALA A 8 -26.65 -35.94 24.89
CA ALA A 8 -25.19 -36.01 24.85
C ALA A 8 -24.45 -34.65 24.71
N ASP A 9 -25.10 -33.51 25.00
CA ASP A 9 -24.43 -32.18 25.00
C ASP A 9 -24.77 -31.35 26.25
N THR A 10 -24.42 -31.87 27.42
CA THR A 10 -24.31 -31.10 28.67
C THR A 10 -22.91 -30.53 28.89
N ASP A 11 -21.91 -31.11 28.23
CA ASP A 11 -20.51 -31.09 28.66
C ASP A 11 -19.57 -30.31 27.72
N THR A 12 -20.08 -29.83 26.57
CA THR A 12 -19.34 -28.88 25.71
C THR A 12 -19.55 -27.43 26.15
N VAL A 13 -18.50 -26.62 26.05
CA VAL A 13 -18.52 -25.15 26.18
C VAL A 13 -18.07 -24.53 24.87
N TYR A 14 -18.92 -23.69 24.29
CA TYR A 14 -18.61 -22.99 23.05
C TYR A 14 -17.87 -21.69 23.37
N VAL A 15 -16.81 -21.38 22.64
CA VAL A 15 -16.03 -20.14 22.78
C VAL A 15 -16.02 -19.41 21.45
N ALA A 16 -16.61 -18.20 21.40
CA ALA A 16 -16.60 -17.38 20.20
C ALA A 16 -15.22 -16.71 20.03
N VAL A 17 -14.46 -17.13 19.01
CA VAL A 17 -13.07 -16.71 18.79
C VAL A 17 -12.92 -15.78 17.57
N GLY A 18 -12.04 -14.78 17.69
CA GLY A 18 -11.79 -13.78 16.65
C GLY A 18 -10.46 -14.00 15.92
N LYS A 19 -10.08 -13.05 15.05
CA LYS A 19 -8.77 -13.04 14.36
C LYS A 19 -7.62 -12.48 15.22
N ASN A 20 -7.92 -11.81 16.34
CA ASN A 20 -6.92 -11.32 17.30
C ASN A 20 -6.48 -12.47 18.22
N ALA A 21 -5.20 -12.85 18.14
CA ALA A 21 -4.64 -13.99 18.87
C ALA A 21 -4.54 -13.75 20.39
N GLU A 22 -4.12 -12.57 20.83
CA GLU A 22 -3.94 -12.28 22.27
C GLU A 22 -5.28 -12.29 23.02
N LYS A 23 -6.28 -11.57 22.49
CA LYS A 23 -7.64 -11.53 23.06
C LYS A 23 -8.28 -12.91 23.08
N THR A 24 -7.99 -13.73 22.07
CA THR A 24 -8.43 -15.13 22.03
C THR A 24 -7.69 -15.99 23.07
N GLN A 25 -6.38 -15.86 23.24
CA GLN A 25 -5.63 -16.58 24.27
C GLN A 25 -6.11 -16.23 25.69
N GLN A 26 -6.38 -14.96 25.98
CA GLN A 26 -6.94 -14.53 27.26
C GLN A 26 -8.33 -15.16 27.52
N LEU A 27 -9.18 -15.22 26.48
CA LEU A 27 -10.52 -15.84 26.53
C LEU A 27 -10.45 -17.36 26.74
N LEU A 28 -9.54 -18.05 26.05
CA LEU A 28 -9.32 -19.49 26.17
C LEU A 28 -8.75 -19.86 27.54
N HIS A 29 -7.73 -19.15 28.02
CA HIS A 29 -7.17 -19.36 29.36
C HIS A 29 -8.23 -19.14 30.46
N TRP A 30 -9.08 -18.12 30.32
CA TRP A 30 -10.21 -17.93 31.25
C TRP A 30 -11.20 -19.10 31.17
N THR A 31 -11.55 -19.57 29.97
CA THR A 31 -12.51 -20.67 29.78
C THR A 31 -11.99 -21.96 30.43
N VAL A 32 -10.75 -22.37 30.12
CA VAL A 32 -10.09 -23.56 30.70
C VAL A 32 -10.07 -23.51 32.23
N LYS A 33 -9.82 -22.34 32.81
CA LYS A 33 -9.76 -22.15 34.27
C LYS A 33 -11.11 -22.29 34.96
N ASN A 34 -12.22 -21.91 34.31
CA ASN A 34 -13.55 -21.85 34.94
C ASN A 34 -14.44 -23.05 34.57
N PHE A 35 -14.21 -23.69 33.41
CA PHE A 35 -14.95 -24.87 32.93
C PHE A 35 -14.07 -26.13 32.93
N SER A 36 -13.39 -26.38 34.05
CA SER A 36 -12.50 -27.53 34.21
C SER A 36 -13.25 -28.87 34.00
N GLY A 37 -12.68 -29.73 33.16
CA GLY A 37 -13.25 -31.05 32.82
C GLY A 37 -14.31 -31.05 31.72
N LYS A 38 -14.71 -29.89 31.17
CA LYS A 38 -15.56 -29.80 29.98
C LYS A 38 -14.77 -29.82 28.68
N GLU A 39 -15.43 -30.22 27.59
CA GLU A 39 -14.86 -30.14 26.24
C GLU A 39 -15.11 -28.74 25.64
N ILE A 40 -14.21 -28.23 24.81
CA ILE A 40 -14.30 -26.87 24.25
C ILE A 40 -14.57 -26.90 22.75
N CYS A 41 -15.55 -26.12 22.28
CA CYS A 41 -15.79 -25.91 20.85
C CYS A 41 -15.46 -24.47 20.46
N LEU A 42 -14.47 -24.27 19.59
CA LEU A 42 -14.10 -22.96 19.05
C LEU A 42 -15.11 -22.57 17.96
N LEU A 43 -16.01 -21.64 18.27
CA LEU A 43 -16.98 -21.08 17.35
C LEU A 43 -16.34 -19.88 16.61
N HIS A 44 -16.29 -19.93 15.29
CA HIS A 44 -15.86 -18.81 14.47
C HIS A 44 -16.89 -18.50 13.38
N ILE A 45 -17.26 -17.22 13.25
CA ILE A 45 -18.11 -16.76 12.15
C ILE A 45 -17.18 -16.25 11.04
N HIS A 46 -17.15 -16.97 9.93
CA HIS A 46 -16.41 -16.57 8.75
C HIS A 46 -17.27 -15.59 7.93
N GLN A 47 -16.83 -14.34 7.84
CA GLN A 47 -17.38 -13.38 6.89
C GLN A 47 -16.74 -13.63 5.52
N PRO A 48 -17.45 -14.21 4.53
CA PRO A 48 -16.87 -14.44 3.21
C PRO A 48 -16.54 -13.09 2.55
N HIS A 49 -15.42 -13.02 1.84
CA HIS A 49 -15.02 -11.77 1.17
C HIS A 49 -15.97 -11.43 0.02
N SER A 50 -16.98 -10.60 0.31
CA SER A 50 -17.84 -10.00 -0.72
C SER A 50 -17.01 -9.09 -1.62
N LEU A 51 -16.99 -9.34 -2.94
CA LEU A 51 -16.26 -8.52 -3.90
C LEU A 51 -16.77 -7.07 -4.02
N ASN A 52 -17.85 -6.72 -3.31
CA ASN A 52 -18.49 -5.40 -3.33
C ASN A 52 -17.57 -4.26 -2.82
N SER A 53 -16.42 -4.54 -2.20
CA SER A 53 -15.42 -3.51 -1.90
C SER A 53 -14.61 -3.05 -3.14
N PHE A 54 -14.76 -3.72 -4.30
CA PHE A 54 -14.18 -3.29 -5.58
C PHE A 54 -15.12 -2.40 -6.41
N SER A 55 -16.36 -2.17 -5.97
CA SER A 55 -17.33 -1.34 -6.71
C SER A 55 -17.29 0.14 -6.31
N ASP A 56 -16.10 0.75 -6.23
CA ASP A 56 -15.96 2.21 -6.22
C ASP A 56 -15.10 2.69 -7.40
N ARG A 57 -15.81 3.25 -8.41
CA ARG A 57 -15.33 4.03 -9.57
C ARG A 57 -14.31 3.38 -10.52
N ASN A 58 -14.79 3.17 -11.75
CA ASN A 58 -14.02 3.07 -13.02
C ASN A 58 -13.40 1.72 -13.45
N LEU A 59 -13.84 0.57 -12.91
CA LEU A 59 -13.50 -0.76 -13.45
C LEU A 59 -14.71 -1.47 -14.10
N SER A 60 -15.13 -1.00 -15.27
CA SER A 60 -16.05 -1.75 -16.14
C SER A 60 -15.27 -2.48 -17.24
N GLY A 61 -15.27 -3.82 -17.19
CA GLY A 61 -14.61 -4.67 -18.19
C GLY A 61 -13.77 -5.84 -17.67
N TYR A 62 -13.57 -5.95 -16.36
CA TYR A 62 -12.92 -7.11 -15.72
C TYR A 62 -13.90 -7.80 -14.77
N GLU A 63 -14.65 -8.78 -15.28
CA GLU A 63 -15.26 -9.80 -14.43
C GLU A 63 -14.16 -10.82 -14.05
N PRO A 64 -13.79 -10.97 -12.76
CA PRO A 64 -12.91 -12.05 -12.37
C PRO A 64 -13.67 -13.38 -12.54
N LYS A 65 -13.10 -14.31 -13.31
CA LYS A 65 -13.71 -15.63 -13.57
C LYS A 65 -14.03 -16.33 -12.26
N ASP A 66 -15.14 -17.08 -12.22
CA ASP A 66 -15.63 -17.79 -11.04
C ASP A 66 -14.55 -18.63 -10.34
N HIS A 67 -13.63 -19.23 -11.11
CA HIS A 67 -12.51 -20.02 -10.58
C HIS A 67 -11.49 -19.20 -9.78
N ALA A 68 -11.24 -17.94 -10.14
CA ALA A 68 -10.33 -17.06 -9.41
C ALA A 68 -10.98 -16.57 -8.10
N ILE A 69 -12.28 -16.26 -8.13
CA ILE A 69 -13.07 -15.95 -6.93
C ILE A 69 -13.06 -17.15 -5.98
N LYS A 70 -13.35 -18.36 -6.50
CA LYS A 70 -13.37 -19.60 -5.72
C LYS A 70 -12.00 -19.94 -5.13
N ALA A 71 -10.91 -19.81 -5.87
CA ALA A 71 -9.56 -20.03 -5.35
C ALA A 71 -9.18 -19.03 -4.24
N PHE A 72 -9.61 -17.77 -4.36
CA PHE A 72 -9.39 -16.76 -3.31
C PHE A 72 -10.20 -17.07 -2.04
N GLN A 73 -11.45 -17.52 -2.19
CA GLN A 73 -12.30 -17.98 -1.09
C GLN A 73 -11.73 -19.24 -0.42
N GLU A 74 -11.29 -20.23 -1.20
CA GLU A 74 -10.65 -21.45 -0.69
C GLU A 74 -9.36 -21.15 0.10
N HIS A 75 -8.53 -20.23 -0.39
CA HIS A 75 -7.33 -19.77 0.33
C HIS A 75 -7.67 -19.00 1.63
N GLY A 76 -8.74 -18.18 1.61
CA GLY A 76 -9.25 -17.51 2.81
C GLY A 76 -9.78 -18.49 3.86
N ASN A 77 -10.53 -19.52 3.44
CA ASN A 77 -11.04 -20.58 4.31
C ASN A 77 -9.90 -21.43 4.90
N GLN A 78 -8.89 -21.78 4.10
CA GLN A 78 -7.70 -22.51 4.55
C GLN A 78 -6.97 -21.76 5.68
N LYS A 79 -6.70 -20.46 5.50
CA LYS A 79 -6.05 -19.63 6.54
C LYS A 79 -6.84 -19.55 7.85
N VAL A 80 -8.18 -19.53 7.77
CA VAL A 80 -9.04 -19.56 8.96
C VAL A 80 -9.03 -20.93 9.64
N HIS A 81 -8.96 -22.04 8.89
CA HIS A 81 -8.77 -23.36 9.48
C HIS A 81 -7.42 -23.50 10.21
N GLU A 82 -6.33 -23.00 9.63
CA GLU A 82 -4.98 -23.01 10.23
C GLU A 82 -4.92 -22.18 11.52
N LEU A 83 -5.54 -20.99 11.55
CA LEU A 83 -5.66 -20.18 12.76
C LEU A 83 -6.42 -20.91 13.89
N LEU A 84 -7.51 -21.59 13.54
CA LEU A 84 -8.29 -22.36 14.52
C LEU A 84 -7.53 -23.59 15.02
N ASP A 85 -6.71 -24.22 14.19
CA ASP A 85 -5.84 -25.32 14.61
C ASP A 85 -4.69 -24.85 15.53
N GLN A 86 -4.13 -23.65 15.28
CA GLN A 86 -3.22 -23.01 16.24
C GLN A 86 -3.88 -22.75 17.59
N TYR A 87 -5.14 -22.29 17.62
CA TYR A 87 -5.88 -22.11 18.86
C TYR A 87 -6.16 -23.43 19.57
N ILE A 88 -6.53 -24.50 18.85
CA ILE A 88 -6.67 -25.87 19.40
C ILE A 88 -5.34 -26.34 20.03
N LEU A 89 -4.19 -26.10 19.38
CA LEU A 89 -2.88 -26.46 19.92
C LEU A 89 -2.56 -25.74 21.25
N THR A 90 -3.10 -24.54 21.51
CA THR A 90 -2.92 -23.88 22.82
C THR A 90 -3.72 -24.53 23.96
N LEU A 91 -4.73 -25.34 23.65
CA LEU A 91 -5.55 -26.07 24.64
C LEU A 91 -4.98 -27.46 24.99
N VAL A 92 -4.16 -28.05 24.11
CA VAL A 92 -3.55 -29.39 24.33
C VAL A 92 -2.75 -29.48 25.65
N PRO A 93 -1.91 -28.49 26.05
CA PRO A 93 -1.20 -28.53 27.33
C PRO A 93 -2.09 -28.53 28.58
N ALA A 94 -3.36 -28.09 28.45
CA ALA A 94 -4.33 -28.12 29.53
C ALA A 94 -5.07 -29.46 29.66
N GLY A 95 -4.84 -30.43 28.76
CA GLY A 95 -5.52 -31.72 28.74
C GLY A 95 -6.99 -31.65 28.29
N VAL A 96 -7.44 -30.52 27.75
CA VAL A 96 -8.82 -30.29 27.31
C VAL A 96 -8.99 -30.76 25.87
N ARG A 97 -10.06 -31.52 25.62
CA ARG A 97 -10.49 -31.86 24.25
C ARG A 97 -11.10 -30.63 23.59
N ALA A 98 -10.64 -30.32 22.38
CA ALA A 98 -11.07 -29.13 21.66
C ALA A 98 -11.47 -29.45 20.21
N TYR A 99 -12.52 -28.80 19.74
CA TYR A 99 -13.08 -28.89 18.39
C TYR A 99 -13.23 -27.50 17.77
N LYS A 100 -13.52 -27.42 16.46
CA LYS A 100 -13.81 -26.16 15.76
C LYS A 100 -15.16 -26.23 15.03
N LEU A 101 -15.97 -25.19 15.18
CA LEU A 101 -17.23 -24.96 14.48
C LEU A 101 -17.12 -23.66 13.66
N LEU A 102 -17.18 -23.80 12.34
CA LEU A 102 -17.14 -22.69 11.39
C LEU A 102 -18.55 -22.44 10.85
N ILE A 103 -19.00 -21.18 10.87
CA ILE A 103 -20.28 -20.76 10.26
C ILE A 103 -19.98 -19.59 9.32
N GLU A 104 -20.32 -19.75 8.04
CA GLU A 104 -20.23 -18.66 7.06
C GLU A 104 -21.43 -17.71 7.21
N MET A 105 -21.15 -16.42 7.46
CA MET A 105 -22.13 -15.32 7.47
C MET A 105 -21.44 -13.96 7.51
N ASP A 106 -21.99 -12.98 6.77
CA ASP A 106 -21.47 -11.61 6.68
C ASP A 106 -21.55 -10.84 8.02
N ASP A 107 -22.42 -11.29 8.91
CA ASP A 107 -22.77 -10.65 10.18
C ASP A 107 -22.41 -11.60 11.34
N ILE A 108 -21.52 -11.15 12.23
CA ILE A 108 -20.90 -11.99 13.27
C ILE A 108 -21.90 -12.26 14.41
N GLU A 109 -22.63 -11.25 14.83
CA GLU A 109 -23.54 -11.28 15.96
C GLU A 109 -24.83 -12.05 15.63
N LYS A 110 -25.37 -11.91 14.41
CA LYS A 110 -26.40 -12.82 13.87
C LYS A 110 -25.84 -14.22 13.61
N GLY A 111 -24.57 -14.34 13.24
CA GLY A 111 -23.89 -15.63 13.07
C GLY A 111 -23.81 -16.43 14.37
N ILE A 112 -23.51 -15.75 15.49
CA ILE A 112 -23.48 -16.34 16.83
C ILE A 112 -24.89 -16.75 17.28
N THR A 113 -25.92 -15.92 17.09
CA THR A 113 -27.29 -16.32 17.49
C THR A 113 -27.84 -17.47 16.64
N LYS A 114 -27.51 -17.52 15.34
CA LYS A 114 -27.74 -18.68 14.49
C LYS A 114 -27.01 -19.93 15.00
N ALA A 115 -25.75 -19.81 15.45
CA ALA A 115 -25.01 -20.92 16.05
C ALA A 115 -25.74 -21.49 17.27
N ILE A 116 -26.18 -20.61 18.18
CA ILE A 116 -26.90 -20.99 19.40
C ILE A 116 -28.18 -21.76 19.07
N ALA A 117 -28.96 -21.28 18.10
CA ALA A 117 -30.21 -21.93 17.69
C ALA A 117 -29.98 -23.25 16.92
N GLN A 118 -29.00 -23.29 16.01
CA GLN A 118 -28.75 -24.43 15.14
C GLN A 118 -28.03 -25.59 15.87
N HIS A 119 -27.21 -25.30 16.87
CA HIS A 119 -26.44 -26.29 17.64
C HIS A 119 -26.94 -26.44 19.10
N ASN A 120 -28.05 -25.80 19.47
CA ASN A 120 -28.66 -25.87 20.80
C ASN A 120 -27.69 -25.54 21.96
N ILE A 121 -26.82 -24.54 21.74
CA ILE A 121 -25.71 -24.20 22.64
C ILE A 121 -26.23 -23.84 24.03
N ARG A 122 -25.80 -24.58 25.06
CA ARG A 122 -26.17 -24.35 26.47
C ARG A 122 -25.17 -23.49 27.25
N TRP A 123 -23.92 -23.40 26.78
CA TRP A 123 -22.80 -22.71 27.42
C TRP A 123 -21.97 -21.97 26.35
N LEU A 124 -21.98 -20.63 26.37
CA LEU A 124 -21.22 -19.79 25.45
C LEU A 124 -20.31 -18.80 26.21
N VAL A 125 -19.04 -18.72 25.82
CA VAL A 125 -18.09 -17.71 26.31
C VAL A 125 -17.64 -16.84 25.16
N MET A 126 -17.67 -15.51 25.30
CA MET A 126 -17.26 -14.58 24.25
C MET A 126 -16.58 -13.32 24.79
N GLY A 127 -15.83 -12.63 23.93
CA GLY A 127 -15.26 -11.33 24.26
C GLY A 127 -16.35 -10.27 24.44
N ALA A 128 -16.25 -9.47 25.51
CA ALA A 128 -17.21 -8.41 25.82
C ALA A 128 -16.93 -7.11 25.05
N ALA A 129 -15.66 -6.70 24.94
CA ALA A 129 -15.24 -5.39 24.47
C ALA A 129 -14.71 -5.41 23.02
N ALA A 130 -14.98 -4.33 22.28
CA ALA A 130 -14.37 -4.04 20.98
C ALA A 130 -13.27 -2.98 21.14
N ALA A 131 -12.17 -3.15 20.38
CA ALA A 131 -10.94 -2.35 20.48
C ALA A 131 -10.31 -2.31 21.89
N ASP A 132 -9.21 -1.57 22.04
CA ASP A 132 -8.56 -1.26 23.31
C ASP A 132 -8.69 0.24 23.55
N GLY A 133 -9.31 0.61 24.68
CA GLY A 133 -9.79 1.99 24.86
C GLY A 133 -10.42 2.23 26.23
N TYR A 134 -9.78 1.72 27.29
CA TYR A 134 -10.31 1.81 28.67
C TYR A 134 -9.35 2.56 29.59
N ASN A 135 -9.50 3.88 29.59
CA ASN A 135 -8.94 4.74 30.63
C ASN A 135 -9.64 4.47 31.99
N LEU A 136 -8.84 4.43 33.05
CA LEU A 136 -9.25 4.01 34.40
C LEU A 136 -10.09 5.08 35.12
N GLY A 137 -11.37 5.28 34.73
CA GLY A 137 -12.16 6.39 35.27
C GLY A 137 -13.70 6.33 35.27
N LYS A 138 -14.38 5.44 34.52
CA LYS A 138 -15.85 5.37 34.50
C LYS A 138 -16.38 3.95 34.65
N LEU A 139 -17.19 3.73 35.69
CA LEU A 139 -17.77 2.45 36.09
C LEU A 139 -19.10 2.09 35.37
N ALA A 140 -19.35 2.68 34.20
CA ALA A 140 -20.57 2.46 33.42
C ALA A 140 -20.38 1.35 32.39
N LYS A 141 -21.32 0.40 32.34
CA LYS A 141 -21.30 -0.77 31.44
C LYS A 141 -21.03 -0.38 29.98
N GLN A 142 -19.92 -0.86 29.42
CA GLN A 142 -19.68 -0.81 27.97
C GLN A 142 -19.40 -2.23 27.47
N GLU A 143 -20.49 -2.88 27.08
CA GLU A 143 -20.50 -4.07 26.22
C GLU A 143 -20.33 -3.59 24.77
N SER A 144 -19.64 -4.35 23.92
CA SER A 144 -19.64 -4.11 22.47
C SER A 144 -21.03 -4.35 21.87
N GLU A 145 -21.34 -3.72 20.74
CA GLU A 145 -22.62 -3.91 20.03
C GLU A 145 -22.93 -5.40 19.78
N LYS A 146 -21.89 -6.18 19.48
CA LYS A 146 -21.98 -7.64 19.27
C LYS A 146 -22.30 -8.40 20.56
N ALA A 147 -21.74 -7.97 21.69
CA ALA A 147 -22.07 -8.52 23.00
C ALA A 147 -23.50 -8.15 23.43
N ILE A 148 -23.93 -6.90 23.19
CA ILE A 148 -25.31 -6.41 23.42
C ILE A 148 -26.30 -7.23 22.59
N PHE A 149 -26.05 -7.34 21.27
CA PHE A 149 -26.90 -8.09 20.35
C PHE A 149 -27.03 -9.56 20.75
N VAL A 150 -25.92 -10.25 21.06
CA VAL A 150 -25.97 -11.65 21.52
C VAL A 150 -26.63 -11.76 22.89
N ARG A 151 -26.41 -10.83 23.82
CA ARG A 151 -27.09 -10.81 25.14
C ARG A 151 -28.61 -10.71 24.98
N GLU A 152 -29.11 -10.00 23.98
CA GLU A 152 -30.53 -9.73 23.78
C GLU A 152 -31.22 -10.75 22.86
N GLN A 153 -30.56 -11.15 21.78
CA GLN A 153 -31.13 -12.00 20.71
C GLN A 153 -30.82 -13.50 20.85
N ALA A 154 -29.94 -13.92 21.78
CA ALA A 154 -29.72 -15.34 22.05
C ALA A 154 -30.95 -16.01 22.70
N LEU A 155 -31.13 -17.31 22.41
CA LEU A 155 -32.17 -18.14 23.03
C LEU A 155 -32.02 -18.18 24.55
N LEU A 156 -33.15 -18.18 25.27
CA LEU A 156 -33.21 -18.24 26.73
C LEU A 156 -32.60 -19.52 27.35
N SER A 157 -32.35 -20.56 26.54
CA SER A 157 -31.69 -21.81 26.94
C SER A 157 -30.16 -21.73 26.97
N CYS A 158 -29.55 -20.68 26.43
CA CYS A 158 -28.09 -20.49 26.41
C CYS A 158 -27.65 -19.66 27.61
N ASN A 159 -26.74 -20.21 28.43
CA ASN A 159 -26.00 -19.41 29.40
C ASN A 159 -24.79 -18.78 28.70
N THR A 160 -24.60 -17.46 28.85
CA THR A 160 -23.55 -16.71 28.14
C THR A 160 -22.68 -15.92 29.10
N TRP A 161 -21.36 -16.02 28.97
CA TRP A 161 -20.36 -15.24 29.71
C TRP A 161 -19.61 -14.28 28.79
N PHE A 162 -19.56 -13.01 29.18
CA PHE A 162 -18.89 -11.95 28.43
C PHE A 162 -17.62 -11.52 29.17
N ILE A 163 -16.45 -11.78 28.55
CA ILE A 163 -15.13 -11.67 29.19
C ILE A 163 -14.32 -10.50 28.61
N CYS A 164 -13.60 -9.77 29.46
CA CYS A 164 -12.59 -8.79 29.06
C CYS A 164 -11.40 -8.82 30.02
N LYS A 165 -10.17 -8.80 29.50
CA LYS A 165 -8.91 -8.81 30.27
C LYS A 165 -8.92 -9.82 31.44
N GLY A 166 -9.40 -11.04 31.17
CA GLY A 166 -9.50 -12.14 32.13
C GLY A 166 -10.62 -12.05 33.18
N ASN A 167 -11.56 -11.11 33.07
CA ASN A 167 -12.65 -10.88 34.01
C ASN A 167 -14.03 -11.00 33.35
N VAL A 168 -15.04 -11.47 34.09
CA VAL A 168 -16.44 -11.46 33.65
C VAL A 168 -16.99 -10.04 33.80
N ILE A 169 -17.50 -9.45 32.71
CA ILE A 169 -18.23 -8.17 32.74
C ILE A 169 -19.72 -8.41 33.01
N CYS A 170 -20.30 -9.42 32.37
CA CYS A 170 -21.67 -9.87 32.63
C CYS A 170 -21.85 -11.36 32.27
N ASN A 171 -22.87 -11.95 32.86
CA ASN A 171 -23.40 -13.28 32.55
C ASN A 171 -24.91 -13.18 32.27
N ARG A 172 -25.42 -14.06 31.40
CA ARG A 172 -26.84 -14.35 31.25
C ARG A 172 -27.05 -15.79 31.69
N GLU A 173 -27.72 -16.00 32.81
CA GLU A 173 -27.99 -17.33 33.39
C GLU A 173 -29.46 -17.72 33.23
N TYR A 174 -29.69 -18.99 32.95
CA TYR A 174 -31.02 -19.57 32.74
C TYR A 174 -31.76 -19.79 34.07
N SER A 175 -32.67 -18.86 34.42
CA SER A 175 -33.62 -19.08 35.51
C SER A 175 -34.62 -20.18 35.14
N LYS A 176 -34.77 -21.16 36.03
CA LYS A 176 -35.73 -22.27 35.88
C LYS A 176 -37.10 -21.99 36.53
N HIS A 177 -37.34 -20.76 36.98
CA HIS A 177 -38.57 -20.32 37.63
C HIS A 177 -38.99 -18.91 37.18
N THR A 178 -40.01 -18.82 36.33
CA THR A 178 -41.33 -18.20 36.57
C THR A 178 -42.21 -18.39 35.34
N SER A 179 -43.52 -18.48 35.53
CA SER A 179 -44.51 -18.44 34.45
C SER A 179 -44.79 -16.99 33.97
N ASP A 180 -45.59 -16.90 32.92
CA ASP A 180 -46.42 -15.75 32.51
C ASP A 180 -45.80 -14.70 31.57
N ILE A 181 -46.56 -14.39 30.50
CA ILE A 181 -46.41 -13.27 29.53
C ILE A 181 -45.16 -13.41 28.62
N GLU A 182 -45.28 -13.90 27.38
CA GLU A 182 -45.65 -13.15 26.15
C GLU A 182 -44.63 -12.04 25.78
N THR A 183 -44.09 -11.93 24.57
CA THR A 183 -44.40 -12.58 23.26
C THR A 183 -43.12 -12.77 22.44
N GLY A 184 -43.08 -13.78 21.56
CA GLY A 184 -41.97 -13.94 20.62
C GLY A 184 -42.33 -14.78 19.39
N PRO A 185 -42.29 -14.22 18.16
CA PRO A 185 -42.18 -15.02 16.94
C PRO A 185 -40.74 -15.58 16.86
N ALA A 186 -40.45 -16.87 16.73
CA ALA A 186 -41.09 -17.96 16.00
C ALA A 186 -41.06 -17.79 14.47
N LEU A 187 -40.95 -18.94 13.77
CA LEU A 187 -40.80 -19.09 12.31
C LEU A 187 -39.37 -18.75 11.78
N LEU A 188 -38.81 -19.48 10.80
CA LEU A 188 -39.10 -20.85 10.33
C LEU A 188 -37.84 -21.42 9.65
N VAL A 189 -37.57 -22.72 9.82
CA VAL A 189 -36.58 -23.44 9.01
C VAL A 189 -37.24 -23.90 7.71
N LEU A 190 -36.67 -23.59 6.53
CA LEU A 190 -36.86 -24.38 5.31
C LEU A 190 -35.84 -24.06 4.19
N ASN A 191 -34.88 -24.97 4.05
CA ASN A 191 -34.10 -25.42 2.89
C ASN A 191 -34.09 -24.61 1.56
N GLN A 192 -32.85 -24.33 1.11
CA GLN A 192 -32.29 -24.72 -0.20
C GLN A 192 -33.22 -24.83 -1.43
N ASN A 193 -32.98 -24.04 -2.49
CA ASN A 193 -32.21 -24.50 -3.68
C ASN A 193 -32.24 -23.53 -4.88
N THR A 194 -31.30 -23.79 -5.81
CA THR A 194 -31.30 -23.46 -7.26
C THR A 194 -31.20 -22.01 -7.73
N ASP A 195 -30.09 -21.80 -8.43
CA ASP A 195 -29.73 -20.78 -9.39
C ASP A 195 -30.83 -20.36 -10.40
N ALA A 196 -30.84 -19.07 -10.76
CA ALA A 196 -30.91 -18.63 -12.16
C ALA A 196 -30.46 -17.17 -12.32
N LYS A 197 -29.65 -16.87 -13.35
CA LYS A 197 -29.35 -15.50 -13.78
C LYS A 197 -30.50 -14.98 -14.67
N GLN A 198 -31.04 -13.79 -14.38
CA GLN A 198 -31.19 -12.73 -15.38
C GLN A 198 -31.57 -11.37 -14.76
N SER A 199 -31.26 -10.31 -15.50
CA SER A 199 -31.41 -8.91 -15.12
C SER A 199 -32.79 -8.34 -15.45
N GLU A 200 -33.27 -7.37 -14.69
CA GLU A 200 -33.63 -6.08 -15.29
C GLU A 200 -33.56 -4.89 -14.32
N LYS A 201 -33.72 -3.67 -14.88
CA LYS A 201 -33.45 -2.38 -14.22
C LYS A 201 -34.61 -1.94 -13.32
N ILE A 202 -34.28 -1.19 -12.27
CA ILE A 202 -34.96 0.07 -11.90
C ILE A 202 -33.93 0.99 -11.22
N LYS A 203 -34.18 2.30 -11.21
CA LYS A 203 -33.23 3.32 -10.74
C LYS A 203 -33.46 3.71 -9.27
N SER A 204 -32.39 4.19 -8.68
CA SER A 204 -32.27 5.09 -7.52
C SER A 204 -33.50 5.93 -7.15
N GLU A 205 -33.72 6.10 -5.84
CA GLU A 205 -33.49 7.40 -5.19
C GLU A 205 -33.23 7.24 -3.68
N SER A 206 -32.70 8.30 -3.06
CA SER A 206 -32.13 8.31 -1.70
C SER A 206 -33.08 8.91 -0.66
N ILE A 207 -33.00 8.45 0.58
CA ILE A 207 -33.68 9.04 1.75
C ILE A 207 -32.68 9.86 2.56
N PRO A 208 -32.99 11.13 2.84
CA PRO A 208 -32.54 11.84 4.04
C PRO A 208 -33.73 12.24 4.93
N ASP A 209 -33.53 12.23 6.24
CA ASP A 209 -34.47 12.83 7.20
C ASP A 209 -34.36 14.36 7.18
N ASP A 210 -35.50 15.08 7.15
CA ASP A 210 -35.83 16.10 8.17
C ASP A 210 -37.31 16.55 8.06
N ALA A 211 -37.98 16.78 9.19
CA ALA A 211 -39.37 17.27 9.25
C ALA A 211 -39.77 17.89 10.62
N LEU A 212 -38.88 18.58 11.33
CA LEU A 212 -39.26 19.32 12.53
C LEU A 212 -39.95 20.66 12.20
N LYS A 213 -41.26 20.78 12.51
CA LYS A 213 -41.94 21.92 13.20
C LYS A 213 -43.47 21.80 13.14
N TYR A 214 -44.15 22.26 14.19
CA TYR A 214 -45.61 22.32 14.26
C TYR A 214 -46.03 23.54 15.11
N PHE A 215 -47.13 24.20 14.74
CA PHE A 215 -47.64 25.47 15.30
C PHE A 215 -46.74 26.70 15.02
N ASP A 216 -47.26 27.92 14.83
CA ASP A 216 -48.61 28.43 15.13
C ASP A 216 -49.23 29.25 13.98
N PHE A 217 -50.50 29.66 14.13
CA PHE A 217 -51.37 30.29 13.11
C PHE A 217 -50.99 31.72 12.70
N ASP A 218 -51.26 32.09 11.43
CA ASP A 218 -51.86 33.40 11.11
C ASP A 218 -52.60 33.44 9.74
N ASP A 219 -53.42 34.47 9.56
CA ASP A 219 -54.11 34.98 8.34
C ASP A 219 -54.96 34.03 7.42
N MET A 220 -56.29 34.19 7.50
CA MET A 220 -57.23 33.86 6.41
C MET A 220 -57.40 35.03 5.43
N LYS A 221 -57.09 34.85 4.12
CA LYS A 221 -57.71 35.64 3.04
C LYS A 221 -57.59 35.06 1.62
N GLU A 222 -58.59 35.36 0.81
CA GLU A 222 -58.66 35.27 -0.66
C GLU A 222 -58.17 34.00 -1.37
N ILE A 223 -59.04 32.98 -1.46
CA ILE A 223 -59.05 32.07 -2.62
C ILE A 223 -59.71 32.80 -3.80
N LYS A 224 -59.01 32.91 -4.94
CA LYS A 224 -59.55 33.48 -6.19
C LYS A 224 -59.72 32.41 -7.27
N SER A 225 -60.95 32.36 -7.82
CA SER A 225 -61.36 31.78 -9.10
C SER A 225 -60.92 30.35 -9.52
N VAL A 226 -61.90 29.44 -9.57
CA VAL A 226 -62.07 28.49 -10.69
C VAL A 226 -63.54 28.55 -11.14
N HIS A 227 -63.84 28.21 -12.39
CA HIS A 227 -65.13 28.45 -13.04
C HIS A 227 -66.13 27.26 -12.96
N SER A 228 -67.39 27.60 -12.63
CA SER A 228 -68.66 27.22 -13.31
C SER A 228 -69.20 25.77 -13.44
N HIS A 229 -70.54 25.74 -13.54
CA HIS A 229 -71.44 24.74 -14.17
C HIS A 229 -72.05 23.51 -13.41
N HIS A 230 -73.41 23.51 -13.41
CA HIS A 230 -74.39 22.40 -13.40
C HIS A 230 -74.87 21.67 -12.11
N SER A 231 -75.89 22.27 -11.46
CA SER A 231 -77.30 21.76 -11.40
C SER A 231 -77.72 20.52 -10.58
N LEU A 232 -78.64 20.70 -9.61
CA LEU A 232 -80.02 20.12 -9.57
C LEU A 232 -80.87 20.58 -8.32
N ASN A 233 -82.11 21.09 -8.53
CA ASN A 233 -83.35 21.24 -7.67
C ASN A 233 -83.28 21.30 -6.09
N SER A 234 -84.11 21.99 -5.27
CA SER A 234 -85.22 23.02 -5.27
C SER A 234 -85.63 23.26 -3.75
N LYS A 235 -86.65 23.97 -3.16
CA LYS A 235 -87.79 24.94 -3.34
C LYS A 235 -88.37 25.22 -1.88
N TRP A 236 -89.23 26.16 -1.43
CA TRP A 236 -89.81 27.50 -1.80
C TRP A 236 -90.52 28.17 -0.54
N PRO A 237 -91.05 29.44 -0.56
CA PRO A 237 -91.30 30.32 0.64
C PRO A 237 -92.67 31.05 0.77
N PHE A 238 -92.89 32.01 1.73
CA PHE A 238 -93.52 33.38 1.56
C PHE A 238 -93.58 34.35 2.81
N ASN A 239 -94.12 35.61 2.66
CA ASN A 239 -93.91 36.85 3.49
C ASN A 239 -95.19 37.63 3.96
N ASN A 240 -95.08 38.66 4.88
CA ASN A 240 -95.78 39.99 4.80
C ASN A 240 -95.35 41.12 5.82
N VAL A 241 -95.88 42.37 5.70
CA VAL A 241 -95.38 43.65 6.34
C VAL A 241 -96.47 44.71 6.71
N MET A 242 -96.36 45.50 7.82
CA MET A 242 -96.87 46.91 7.92
C MET A 242 -96.44 47.78 9.15
N HIS A 243 -96.53 49.13 9.00
CA HIS A 243 -96.53 50.28 9.96
C HIS A 243 -95.29 51.19 10.14
N ARG A 244 -95.43 52.50 9.80
CA ARG A 244 -94.49 53.61 10.13
C ARG A 244 -95.16 55.00 9.90
N SER A 245 -95.42 55.83 10.94
CA SER A 245 -95.95 57.22 10.76
C SER A 245 -96.00 58.12 12.03
N LYS A 246 -95.03 58.06 12.96
CA LYS A 246 -95.15 58.84 14.23
C LYS A 246 -93.83 59.28 14.90
N LEU A 247 -92.76 59.44 14.12
CA LEU A 247 -91.37 59.53 14.63
C LEU A 247 -90.49 60.62 13.99
N ALA A 248 -91.04 61.48 13.13
CA ALA A 248 -90.22 62.37 12.29
C ALA A 248 -89.63 63.59 13.03
N ASP A 249 -90.42 64.26 13.88
CA ASP A 249 -90.09 65.61 14.35
C ASP A 249 -89.07 65.67 15.51
N MET A 250 -88.70 64.52 16.10
CA MET A 250 -87.66 64.45 17.14
C MET A 250 -86.24 64.30 16.57
N MET A 251 -86.09 63.81 15.33
CA MET A 251 -84.78 63.40 14.78
C MET A 251 -83.80 64.57 14.58
N PHE A 252 -84.29 65.78 14.28
CA PHE A 252 -83.47 66.89 13.76
C PHE A 252 -82.53 67.55 14.78
N HIS A 253 -82.74 67.39 16.10
CA HIS A 253 -81.79 67.89 17.11
C HIS A 253 -80.91 66.79 17.71
N GLU A 254 -81.27 65.52 17.56
CA GLU A 254 -80.43 64.40 17.97
C GLU A 254 -79.28 64.17 16.96
N ASP A 255 -79.50 64.47 15.67
CA ASP A 255 -78.48 64.32 14.60
C ASP A 255 -77.20 65.18 14.84
N GLU A 256 -77.30 66.47 15.18
CA GLU A 256 -76.11 67.34 15.33
C GLU A 256 -75.20 66.94 16.51
N GLU A 257 -75.76 66.55 17.65
CA GLU A 257 -74.97 66.02 18.77
C GLU A 257 -74.36 64.65 18.42
N PHE A 258 -75.12 63.80 17.71
CA PHE A 258 -74.65 62.49 17.26
C PHE A 258 -73.50 62.61 16.24
N GLU A 259 -73.57 63.53 15.27
CA GLU A 259 -72.45 63.82 14.36
C GLU A 259 -71.22 64.32 15.12
N SER A 260 -71.39 65.22 16.10
CA SER A 260 -70.29 65.73 16.92
C SER A 260 -69.62 64.63 17.77
N GLN A 261 -70.40 63.67 18.26
CA GLN A 261 -69.89 62.51 19.01
C GLN A 261 -69.23 61.48 18.09
N CYS A 262 -69.82 61.23 16.93
CA CYS A 262 -69.28 60.35 15.89
C CYS A 262 -67.91 60.83 15.39
N ALA A 263 -67.76 62.13 15.11
CA ALA A 263 -66.48 62.72 14.69
C ALA A 263 -65.35 62.54 15.73
N LYS A 264 -65.67 62.69 17.02
CA LYS A 264 -64.71 62.47 18.13
C LYS A 264 -64.31 61.00 18.26
N GLU A 265 -65.27 60.07 18.12
CA GLU A 265 -65.02 58.64 18.15
C GLU A 265 -64.20 58.16 16.95
N ILE A 266 -64.44 58.70 15.74
CA ILE A 266 -63.63 58.43 14.54
C ILE A 266 -62.18 58.90 14.75
N GLN A 267 -61.96 60.11 15.27
CA GLN A 267 -60.62 60.62 15.56
C GLN A 267 -59.91 59.76 16.61
N ARG A 268 -60.60 59.38 17.70
CA ARG A 268 -60.06 58.50 18.74
C ARG A 268 -59.67 57.11 18.19
N ARG A 269 -60.49 56.54 17.29
CA ARG A 269 -60.17 55.26 16.62
C ARG A 269 -58.92 55.39 15.76
N LYS A 270 -58.80 56.46 14.97
CA LYS A 270 -57.62 56.72 14.13
C LYS A 270 -56.34 56.81 14.97
N GLU A 271 -56.37 57.50 16.11
CA GLU A 271 -55.22 57.59 17.03
C GLU A 271 -54.81 56.23 17.60
N VAL A 272 -55.79 55.38 17.96
CA VAL A 272 -55.55 54.00 18.44
C VAL A 272 -55.06 53.07 17.32
N GLU A 273 -55.60 53.18 16.11
CA GLU A 273 -55.15 52.42 14.93
C GLU A 273 -53.71 52.81 14.53
N GLU A 274 -53.36 54.10 14.58
CA GLU A 274 -52.00 54.57 14.35
C GLU A 274 -51.03 54.10 15.45
N GLN A 275 -51.45 53.99 16.72
CA GLN A 275 -50.62 53.41 17.78
C GLN A 275 -50.45 51.90 17.62
N LEU A 276 -51.53 51.17 17.34
CA LEU A 276 -51.50 49.73 17.07
C LEU A 276 -50.60 49.39 15.86
N ALA A 277 -50.57 50.25 14.83
CA ALA A 277 -49.66 50.10 13.71
C ALA A 277 -48.18 50.25 14.12
N ARG A 278 -47.86 51.22 14.99
CA ARG A 278 -46.49 51.40 15.54
C ARG A 278 -46.06 50.20 16.41
N GLU A 279 -46.90 49.77 17.35
CA GLU A 279 -46.60 48.64 18.22
C GLU A 279 -46.44 47.33 17.42
N LYS A 280 -47.27 47.09 16.40
CA LYS A 280 -47.08 45.96 15.48
C LYS A 280 -45.75 46.03 14.70
N GLN A 281 -45.31 47.21 14.29
CA GLN A 281 -44.03 47.39 13.60
C GLN A 281 -42.84 47.10 14.54
N GLU A 282 -42.90 47.51 15.80
CA GLU A 282 -41.88 47.21 16.80
C GLU A 282 -41.85 45.72 17.17
N VAL A 283 -43.00 45.07 17.36
CA VAL A 283 -43.10 43.63 17.57
C VAL A 283 -42.55 42.83 16.38
N GLN A 284 -42.85 43.24 15.15
CA GLN A 284 -42.28 42.59 13.97
C GLN A 284 -40.77 42.77 13.88
N LYS A 285 -40.23 43.94 14.25
CA LYS A 285 -38.78 44.17 14.31
C LYS A 285 -38.12 43.25 15.35
N MET A 286 -38.69 43.15 16.56
CA MET A 286 -38.18 42.26 17.60
C MET A 286 -38.29 40.78 17.21
N LYS A 287 -39.35 40.38 16.48
CA LYS A 287 -39.49 39.03 15.93
C LYS A 287 -38.34 38.72 14.94
N ASN A 288 -38.07 39.61 13.99
CA ASN A 288 -36.95 39.44 13.06
C ASN A 288 -35.60 39.29 13.80
N GLN A 289 -35.33 40.13 14.80
CA GLN A 289 -34.08 40.06 15.56
C GLN A 289 -33.96 38.79 16.43
N ARG A 290 -35.08 38.27 16.94
CA ARG A 290 -35.12 36.97 17.63
C ARG A 290 -34.77 35.82 16.67
N ASP A 291 -35.32 35.88 15.46
CA ASP A 291 -35.16 34.82 14.47
C ASP A 291 -33.70 34.82 13.91
N GLU A 292 -33.11 36.00 13.69
CA GLU A 292 -31.69 36.21 13.38
C GLU A 292 -30.75 35.61 14.46
N ILE A 293 -31.01 35.89 15.75
CA ILE A 293 -30.24 35.32 16.87
C ILE A 293 -30.42 33.79 16.98
N LEU A 294 -31.58 33.25 16.59
CA LEU A 294 -31.83 31.81 16.60
C LEU A 294 -31.00 31.08 15.52
N GLU A 295 -30.85 31.70 14.34
CA GLU A 295 -29.99 31.20 13.27
C GLU A 295 -28.51 31.25 13.65
N GLU A 296 -28.03 32.34 14.29
CA GLU A 296 -26.67 32.41 14.83
C GLU A 296 -26.40 31.32 15.88
N LEU A 297 -27.33 31.10 16.81
CA LEU A 297 -27.21 30.07 17.85
C LEU A 297 -27.14 28.66 17.26
N GLN A 298 -27.93 28.37 16.23
CA GLN A 298 -27.88 27.07 15.53
C GLN A 298 -26.52 26.87 14.86
N MET A 299 -26.01 27.87 14.11
CA MET A 299 -24.69 27.77 13.48
C MET A 299 -23.57 27.55 14.50
N VAL A 300 -23.61 28.21 15.66
CA VAL A 300 -22.63 28.01 16.73
C VAL A 300 -22.77 26.63 17.37
N GLN A 301 -23.99 26.09 17.52
CA GLN A 301 -24.19 24.73 18.02
C GLN A 301 -23.66 23.67 17.03
N ASP A 302 -23.91 23.84 15.74
CA ASP A 302 -23.43 22.95 14.69
C ASP A 302 -21.89 22.96 14.62
N GLN A 303 -21.27 24.15 14.67
CA GLN A 303 -19.80 24.30 14.75
C GLN A 303 -19.19 23.63 15.99
N ASN A 304 -19.83 23.76 17.16
CA ASN A 304 -19.38 23.06 18.37
C ASN A 304 -19.48 21.53 18.21
N SER A 305 -20.52 21.02 17.56
CA SER A 305 -20.65 19.58 17.29
C SER A 305 -19.54 19.05 16.37
N ALA A 306 -19.20 19.80 15.32
CA ALA A 306 -18.11 19.46 14.41
C ALA A 306 -16.74 19.48 15.10
N LEU A 307 -16.47 20.49 15.94
CA LEU A 307 -15.23 20.59 16.72
C LEU A 307 -15.11 19.46 17.74
N MET A 308 -16.21 19.08 18.42
CA MET A 308 -16.20 17.95 19.36
C MET A 308 -15.91 16.62 18.66
N ASN A 309 -16.45 16.40 17.46
CA ASN A 309 -16.14 15.22 16.65
C ASN A 309 -14.65 15.20 16.23
N GLN A 310 -14.11 16.32 15.75
CA GLN A 310 -12.69 16.45 15.40
C GLN A 310 -11.75 16.20 16.59
N ILE A 311 -12.12 16.66 17.80
CA ILE A 311 -11.36 16.37 19.02
C ILE A 311 -11.40 14.86 19.33
N SER A 312 -12.55 14.20 19.17
CA SER A 312 -12.68 12.75 19.39
C SER A 312 -11.90 11.94 18.37
N GLU A 313 -11.89 12.34 17.09
CA GLU A 313 -11.07 11.73 16.03
C GLU A 313 -9.57 11.91 16.30
N SER A 314 -9.14 13.10 16.76
CA SER A 314 -7.75 13.35 17.13
C SER A 314 -7.31 12.52 18.33
N GLN A 315 -8.15 12.34 19.35
CA GLN A 315 -7.83 11.49 20.52
C GLN A 315 -7.78 10.00 20.16
N CYS A 316 -8.61 9.56 19.22
CA CYS A 316 -8.54 8.20 18.67
C CYS A 316 -7.20 7.97 17.93
N THR A 317 -6.80 8.90 17.07
CA THR A 317 -5.53 8.79 16.33
C THR A 317 -4.29 8.95 17.22
N GLU A 318 -4.36 9.76 18.29
CA GLU A 318 -3.32 9.88 19.31
C GLU A 318 -3.11 8.55 20.07
N THR A 319 -4.18 7.95 20.60
CA THR A 319 -4.09 6.65 21.31
C THR A 319 -3.65 5.49 20.39
N GLU A 320 -4.10 5.46 19.14
CA GLU A 320 -3.58 4.53 18.13
C GLU A 320 -2.07 4.67 17.89
N LEU A 321 -1.53 5.89 17.96
CA LEU A 321 -0.10 6.14 17.80
C LEU A 321 0.69 5.75 19.06
N GLU A 322 0.15 5.98 20.26
CA GLU A 322 0.75 5.50 21.51
C GLU A 322 0.89 3.97 21.53
N GLU A 323 -0.16 3.21 21.17
CA GLU A 323 -0.09 1.74 21.11
C GLU A 323 0.94 1.25 20.09
N LYS A 324 1.03 1.90 18.92
CA LYS A 324 2.05 1.59 17.89
C LYS A 324 3.47 1.90 18.37
N ILE A 325 3.66 2.97 19.15
CA ILE A 325 4.96 3.32 19.77
C ILE A 325 5.34 2.29 20.83
N ILE A 326 4.41 1.90 21.72
CA ILE A 326 4.66 0.87 22.75
C ILE A 326 5.07 -0.45 22.09
N SER A 327 4.30 -0.92 21.10
CA SER A 327 4.61 -2.14 20.36
C SER A 327 5.98 -2.09 19.66
N ALA A 328 6.36 -0.94 19.10
CA ALA A 328 7.67 -0.76 18.49
C ALA A 328 8.81 -0.75 19.52
N VAL A 329 8.61 -0.19 20.71
CA VAL A 329 9.59 -0.20 21.81
C VAL A 329 9.80 -1.61 22.36
N ASP A 330 8.74 -2.38 22.60
CA ASP A 330 8.84 -3.78 23.06
C ASP A 330 9.55 -4.65 22.02
N LEU A 331 9.27 -4.44 20.72
CA LEU A 331 9.98 -5.11 19.63
C LEU A 331 11.48 -4.76 19.63
N LEU A 332 11.86 -3.49 19.82
CA LEU A 332 13.25 -3.05 19.94
C LEU A 332 13.96 -3.63 21.17
N ILE A 333 13.25 -3.81 22.29
CA ILE A 333 13.78 -4.50 23.48
C ILE A 333 14.05 -5.98 23.14
N SER A 334 13.11 -6.68 22.50
CA SER A 334 13.29 -8.09 22.12
C SER A 334 14.48 -8.29 21.16
N PHE A 335 14.66 -7.40 20.17
CA PHE A 335 15.81 -7.42 19.26
C PHE A 335 17.12 -7.13 19.99
N ARG A 336 17.12 -6.24 20.99
CA ARG A 336 18.31 -5.98 21.84
C ARG A 336 18.71 -7.21 22.63
N GLU A 337 17.76 -7.90 23.25
CA GLU A 337 18.03 -9.16 23.98
C GLU A 337 18.54 -10.26 23.06
N GLN A 338 17.94 -10.41 21.87
CA GLN A 338 18.41 -11.36 20.86
C GLN A 338 19.83 -11.04 20.37
N ARG A 339 20.14 -9.77 20.10
CA ARG A 339 21.49 -9.31 19.72
C ARG A 339 22.51 -9.61 20.82
N ASP A 340 22.18 -9.29 22.07
CA ASP A 340 23.13 -9.43 23.18
C ASP A 340 23.31 -10.91 23.57
N ARG A 341 22.30 -11.78 23.38
CA ARG A 341 22.44 -13.25 23.39
C ARG A 341 23.35 -13.76 22.27
N LEU A 342 23.11 -13.36 21.01
CA LEU A 342 23.94 -13.76 19.86
C LEU A 342 25.40 -13.33 20.01
N ARG A 343 25.68 -12.19 20.66
CA ARG A 343 27.04 -11.74 21.00
C ARG A 343 27.74 -12.68 22.00
N ILE A 344 27.01 -13.23 22.97
CA ILE A 344 27.54 -14.23 23.93
C ILE A 344 27.80 -15.56 23.23
N GLU A 345 26.87 -16.02 22.38
CA GLU A 345 27.00 -17.24 21.58
C GLU A 345 28.19 -17.16 20.61
N HIS A 346 28.33 -16.05 19.88
CA HIS A 346 29.49 -15.78 19.01
C HIS A 346 30.81 -15.74 19.80
N ALA A 347 30.84 -15.12 20.98
CA ALA A 347 32.01 -15.12 21.85
C ALA A 347 32.37 -16.52 22.40
N ASN A 348 31.38 -17.41 22.58
CA ASN A 348 31.59 -18.82 22.92
C ASN A 348 32.16 -19.58 21.72
N ALA A 349 31.54 -19.48 20.54
CA ALA A 349 32.02 -20.12 19.31
C ALA A 349 33.44 -19.69 18.95
N LEU A 350 33.79 -18.41 19.09
CA LEU A 350 35.16 -17.92 18.89
C LEU A 350 36.17 -18.47 19.91
N ARG A 351 35.73 -18.81 21.14
CA ARG A 351 36.57 -19.51 22.11
C ARG A 351 36.77 -20.97 21.71
N GLU A 352 35.72 -21.69 21.32
CA GLU A 352 35.83 -23.07 20.83
C GLU A 352 36.69 -23.18 19.58
N VAL A 353 36.49 -22.34 18.56
CA VAL A 353 37.31 -22.33 17.34
C VAL A 353 38.78 -22.02 17.65
N LYS A 354 39.08 -21.16 18.64
CA LYS A 354 40.46 -20.93 19.12
C LYS A 354 41.05 -22.10 19.90
N VAL A 355 40.24 -22.95 20.52
CA VAL A 355 40.69 -24.21 21.12
C VAL A 355 40.92 -25.26 20.02
N LEU A 356 39.94 -25.50 19.15
CA LEU A 356 40.01 -26.48 18.06
C LEU A 356 41.18 -26.21 17.09
N ARG A 357 41.44 -24.94 16.73
CA ARG A 357 42.57 -24.59 15.87
C ARG A 357 43.94 -24.97 16.47
N ARG A 358 44.07 -25.00 17.80
CA ARG A 358 45.30 -25.47 18.49
C ARG A 358 45.51 -26.98 18.46
N PHE A 359 44.51 -27.75 18.00
CA PHE A 359 44.56 -29.21 17.89
C PHE A 359 44.51 -29.71 16.43
N GLY A 360 44.49 -28.82 15.43
CA GLY A 360 44.10 -29.16 14.06
C GLY A 360 44.83 -28.42 12.94
N GLU A 361 46.12 -28.13 13.07
CA GLU A 361 46.92 -27.54 11.99
C GLU A 361 47.44 -28.62 11.00
N ALA A 362 46.53 -29.19 10.22
CA ALA A 362 46.86 -30.18 9.18
C ALA A 362 45.97 -30.05 7.93
N GLY A 363 46.41 -29.21 6.98
CA GLY A 363 46.12 -29.29 5.54
C GLY A 363 44.67 -29.29 5.04
N THR A 364 44.26 -28.18 4.41
CA THR A 364 43.70 -28.16 3.03
C THR A 364 43.63 -26.70 2.54
N SER A 365 44.64 -26.26 1.79
CA SER A 365 44.68 -24.93 1.17
C SER A 365 43.87 -24.89 -0.13
N SER A 366 42.54 -24.95 -0.01
CA SER A 366 41.66 -24.64 -1.14
C SER A 366 41.74 -23.14 -1.43
N TYR A 367 42.02 -22.75 -2.69
CA TYR A 367 41.99 -21.36 -3.14
C TYR A 367 40.54 -20.81 -3.16
N ARG A 368 40.02 -20.47 -1.99
CA ARG A 368 38.83 -19.64 -1.86
C ARG A 368 39.24 -18.20 -2.16
N VAL A 369 38.72 -17.63 -3.24
CA VAL A 369 38.78 -16.18 -3.45
C VAL A 369 37.93 -15.55 -2.35
N GLU A 370 38.56 -14.85 -1.42
CA GLU A 370 37.86 -14.19 -0.32
C GLU A 370 37.05 -13.01 -0.87
N PHE A 371 35.76 -13.24 -1.07
CA PHE A 371 34.83 -12.20 -1.47
C PHE A 371 34.71 -11.15 -0.35
N PRO A 372 34.84 -9.82 -0.63
CA PRO A 372 34.96 -8.82 0.42
C PRO A 372 33.78 -8.81 1.40
N ALA A 373 34.09 -9.16 2.64
CA ALA A 373 33.21 -8.97 3.78
C ALA A 373 33.51 -7.62 4.45
N PHE A 374 32.47 -6.83 4.70
CA PHE A 374 32.53 -5.58 5.43
C PHE A 374 31.84 -5.74 6.79
N SER A 375 32.38 -5.06 7.79
CA SER A 375 31.76 -4.94 9.12
C SER A 375 30.54 -4.02 9.10
N PHE A 376 29.63 -4.16 10.07
CA PHE A 376 28.53 -3.20 10.21
C PHE A 376 29.03 -1.76 10.46
N VAL A 377 30.18 -1.61 11.14
CA VAL A 377 30.82 -0.31 11.39
C VAL A 377 31.23 0.36 10.09
N GLU A 378 31.93 -0.35 9.19
CA GLU A 378 32.29 0.19 7.87
C GLU A 378 31.06 0.59 7.05
N ILE A 379 29.96 -0.16 7.13
CA ILE A 379 28.71 0.19 6.44
C ILE A 379 28.06 1.44 7.03
N ASN A 380 28.05 1.57 8.36
CA ASN A 380 27.47 2.70 9.08
C ASN A 380 28.28 3.99 8.82
N GLU A 381 29.62 3.92 8.90
CA GLU A 381 30.52 5.01 8.54
C GLU A 381 30.37 5.40 7.06
N ALA A 382 30.37 4.42 6.14
CA ALA A 382 30.26 4.68 4.71
C ALA A 382 28.90 5.26 4.28
N THR A 383 27.84 5.14 5.11
CA THR A 383 26.50 5.70 4.86
C THR A 383 26.19 6.95 5.69
N ASN A 384 27.16 7.50 6.42
CA ASN A 384 26.97 8.64 7.32
C ASN A 384 25.82 8.42 8.34
N ASP A 385 25.90 7.33 9.12
CA ASP A 385 24.84 6.90 10.05
C ASP A 385 23.47 6.66 9.37
N PHE A 386 23.48 6.15 8.13
CA PHE A 386 22.31 5.96 7.26
C PHE A 386 21.52 7.25 6.95
N ASP A 387 22.25 8.34 6.70
CA ASP A 387 21.73 9.66 6.34
C ASP A 387 20.61 9.59 5.28
N PRO A 388 19.39 10.08 5.55
CA PRO A 388 18.29 10.07 4.59
C PRO A 388 18.61 10.79 3.27
N SER A 389 19.52 11.76 3.26
CA SER A 389 19.97 12.45 2.04
C SER A 389 20.92 11.62 1.17
N TRP A 390 21.48 10.53 1.72
CA TRP A 390 22.28 9.54 0.98
C TRP A 390 21.41 8.36 0.50
N LYS A 391 20.13 8.29 0.87
CA LYS A 391 19.18 7.28 0.41
C LYS A 391 18.83 7.49 -1.07
N ILE A 392 19.27 6.59 -1.94
CA ILE A 392 19.07 6.67 -3.41
C ILE A 392 17.90 5.83 -3.93
N GLY A 393 17.29 5.00 -3.08
CA GLY A 393 16.10 4.24 -3.46
C GLY A 393 15.51 3.39 -2.33
N GLU A 394 14.27 2.96 -2.52
CA GLU A 394 13.52 2.10 -1.60
C GLU A 394 12.55 1.21 -2.38
N GLY A 395 12.14 0.08 -1.79
CA GLY A 395 11.10 -0.78 -2.33
C GLY A 395 10.99 -2.10 -1.58
N ARG A 396 10.27 -3.08 -2.16
CA ARG A 396 9.99 -4.41 -1.57
C ARG A 396 11.22 -5.11 -0.97
N TYR A 397 12.39 -4.92 -1.57
CA TYR A 397 13.64 -5.57 -1.15
C TYR A 397 14.55 -4.65 -0.31
N GLY A 398 13.95 -3.71 0.43
CA GLY A 398 14.64 -2.80 1.34
C GLY A 398 15.17 -1.52 0.69
N SER A 399 16.05 -0.83 1.40
CA SER A 399 16.58 0.49 1.05
C SER A 399 17.94 0.40 0.36
N VAL A 400 18.24 1.35 -0.52
CA VAL A 400 19.56 1.52 -1.13
C VAL A 400 20.09 2.90 -0.76
N TYR A 401 21.30 2.92 -0.21
CA TYR A 401 22.06 4.12 0.13
C TYR A 401 23.24 4.26 -0.82
N LYS A 402 23.55 5.49 -1.23
CA LYS A 402 24.90 5.85 -1.67
C LYS A 402 25.81 5.72 -0.45
N GLY A 403 27.08 5.36 -0.67
CA GLY A 403 28.10 5.41 0.35
C GLY A 403 29.48 5.77 -0.18
N LEU A 404 30.41 6.03 0.75
CA LEU A 404 31.83 6.24 0.49
C LEU A 404 32.64 5.23 1.31
N LEU A 405 32.99 4.10 0.70
CA LEU A 405 33.63 2.97 1.36
C LEU A 405 35.07 2.83 0.85
N ARG A 406 36.05 3.00 1.74
CA ARG A 406 37.49 2.97 1.41
C ARG A 406 37.82 3.89 0.21
N ASN A 407 37.33 5.14 0.28
CA ASN A 407 37.42 6.19 -0.73
C ASN A 407 36.72 5.91 -2.09
N MET A 408 36.06 4.75 -2.25
CA MET A 408 35.25 4.45 -3.44
C MET A 408 33.78 4.80 -3.21
N HIS A 409 33.12 5.35 -4.22
CA HIS A 409 31.67 5.54 -4.20
C HIS A 409 30.97 4.19 -4.42
N VAL A 410 30.05 3.84 -3.52
CA VAL A 410 29.35 2.56 -3.51
C VAL A 410 27.84 2.72 -3.44
N ALA A 411 27.09 1.71 -3.87
CA ALA A 411 25.66 1.57 -3.62
C ALA A 411 25.46 0.42 -2.61
N ILE A 412 25.06 0.75 -1.39
CA ILE A 412 24.84 -0.19 -0.29
C ILE A 412 23.35 -0.48 -0.20
N LYS A 413 22.96 -1.72 -0.52
CA LYS A 413 21.58 -2.19 -0.40
C LYS A 413 21.38 -2.92 0.92
N MET A 414 20.51 -2.37 1.77
CA MET A 414 20.09 -2.94 3.04
C MET A 414 18.86 -3.82 2.80
N LEU A 415 18.99 -5.13 2.91
CA LEU A 415 17.87 -6.05 2.78
C LEU A 415 17.02 -6.06 4.08
N PRO A 416 15.71 -6.35 4.01
CA PRO A 416 14.88 -6.48 5.20
C PRO A 416 15.35 -7.62 6.10
N SER A 417 15.46 -7.37 7.41
CA SER A 417 15.86 -8.37 8.42
C SER A 417 14.75 -9.36 8.78
N TYR A 418 13.57 -9.27 8.17
CA TYR A 418 12.41 -10.11 8.47
C TYR A 418 12.52 -11.49 7.81
N GLY A 419 12.14 -12.55 8.55
CA GLY A 419 12.14 -13.94 8.10
C GLY A 419 13.20 -14.82 8.77
N HIS A 420 13.03 -16.14 8.67
CA HIS A 420 13.87 -17.14 9.36
C HIS A 420 15.20 -17.46 8.66
N GLN A 421 15.43 -16.90 7.46
CA GLN A 421 16.63 -17.18 6.66
C GLN A 421 17.91 -16.88 7.44
N SER A 422 18.71 -17.93 7.65
CA SER A 422 19.92 -17.90 8.45
C SER A 422 21.04 -17.08 7.79
N VAL A 423 22.00 -16.64 8.61
CA VAL A 423 23.23 -15.98 8.14
C VAL A 423 23.99 -16.88 7.15
N LEU A 424 23.91 -18.21 7.31
CA LEU A 424 24.53 -19.19 6.40
C LEU A 424 23.84 -19.22 5.03
N GLU A 425 22.50 -19.18 4.98
CA GLU A 425 21.76 -19.11 3.71
C GLU A 425 22.00 -17.79 2.99
N PHE A 426 22.05 -16.67 3.72
CA PHE A 426 22.45 -15.37 3.16
C PHE A 426 23.87 -15.43 2.58
N GLN A 427 24.85 -15.90 3.35
CA GLN A 427 26.24 -16.03 2.90
C GLN A 427 26.37 -16.96 1.67
N HIS A 428 25.64 -18.07 1.63
CA HIS A 428 25.68 -18.99 0.49
C HIS A 428 25.08 -18.36 -0.79
N GLN A 429 23.96 -17.65 -0.69
CA GLN A 429 23.38 -16.92 -1.83
C GLN A 429 24.29 -15.77 -2.29
N VAL A 430 24.97 -15.07 -1.38
CA VAL A 430 26.00 -14.08 -1.72
C VAL A 430 27.21 -14.72 -2.40
N GLU A 431 27.65 -15.90 -1.97
CA GLU A 431 28.73 -16.64 -2.63
C GLU A 431 28.37 -16.98 -4.09
N VAL A 432 27.12 -17.41 -4.34
CA VAL A 432 26.61 -17.65 -5.71
C VAL A 432 26.65 -16.35 -6.52
N LEU A 433 26.11 -15.24 -5.99
CA LEU A 433 26.08 -13.96 -6.70
C LEU A 433 27.48 -13.38 -6.98
N SER A 434 28.44 -13.56 -6.06
CA SER A 434 29.83 -13.06 -6.20
C SER A 434 30.58 -13.60 -7.43
N ARG A 435 30.12 -14.74 -7.96
CA ARG A 435 30.68 -15.47 -9.11
C ARG A 435 30.14 -14.95 -10.45
N VAL A 436 29.05 -14.18 -10.42
CA VAL A 436 28.36 -13.65 -11.62
C VAL A 436 29.02 -12.33 -12.03
N ARG A 437 29.73 -12.31 -13.17
CA ARG A 437 30.45 -11.13 -13.67
C ARG A 437 30.27 -10.98 -15.18
N HIS A 438 29.78 -9.81 -15.60
CA HIS A 438 29.50 -9.46 -17.00
C HIS A 438 29.43 -7.92 -17.10
N PRO A 439 29.91 -7.27 -18.18
CA PRO A 439 29.92 -5.81 -18.29
C PRO A 439 28.54 -5.17 -18.08
N ASN A 440 27.49 -5.79 -18.63
CA ASN A 440 26.11 -5.32 -18.54
C ASN A 440 25.35 -5.82 -17.28
N LEU A 441 26.07 -6.23 -16.24
CA LEU A 441 25.52 -6.52 -14.91
C LEU A 441 26.10 -5.55 -13.88
N LEU A 442 25.34 -5.27 -12.82
CA LEU A 442 25.80 -4.46 -11.70
C LEU A 442 26.74 -5.27 -10.81
N THR A 443 27.99 -4.83 -10.71
CA THR A 443 29.07 -5.54 -10.02
C THR A 443 28.83 -5.52 -8.51
N LEU A 444 28.58 -6.70 -7.94
CA LEU A 444 28.61 -6.90 -6.49
C LEU A 444 30.09 -6.90 -6.04
N MET A 445 30.46 -5.94 -5.19
CA MET A 445 31.82 -5.71 -4.72
C MET A 445 32.09 -6.28 -3.32
N GLY A 446 31.05 -6.43 -2.51
CA GLY A 446 31.15 -7.06 -1.19
C GLY A 446 29.79 -7.21 -0.49
N SER A 447 29.81 -7.61 0.78
CA SER A 447 28.59 -7.75 1.61
C SER A 447 28.87 -7.53 3.09
N CYS A 448 27.84 -7.21 3.88
CA CYS A 448 27.88 -7.28 5.33
C CYS A 448 26.87 -8.30 5.84
N ALA A 449 27.35 -9.38 6.44
CA ALA A 449 26.49 -10.42 7.00
C ALA A 449 25.74 -9.98 8.27
N GLU A 450 26.31 -9.04 9.03
CA GLU A 450 25.72 -8.52 10.28
C GLU A 450 24.41 -7.74 10.04
N SER A 451 24.34 -6.99 8.94
CA SER A 451 23.18 -6.17 8.56
C SER A 451 22.47 -6.65 7.30
N ARG A 452 22.79 -7.87 6.83
CA ARG A 452 22.31 -8.47 5.56
C ARG A 452 22.42 -7.52 4.37
N SER A 453 23.48 -6.72 4.31
CA SER A 453 23.67 -5.71 3.25
C SER A 453 24.57 -6.21 2.11
N LEU A 454 24.34 -5.63 0.93
CA LEU A 454 25.08 -5.89 -0.31
C LEU A 454 25.72 -4.61 -0.81
N VAL A 455 27.00 -4.66 -1.17
CA VAL A 455 27.76 -3.49 -1.65
C VAL A 455 28.02 -3.64 -3.13
N TYR A 456 27.52 -2.70 -3.92
CA TYR A 456 27.65 -2.64 -5.38
C TYR A 456 28.43 -1.41 -5.84
N GLU A 457 28.92 -1.43 -7.09
CA GLU A 457 29.41 -0.23 -7.78
C GLU A 457 28.33 0.89 -7.79
N TYR A 458 28.71 2.15 -7.57
CA TYR A 458 27.79 3.28 -7.65
C TYR A 458 27.63 3.75 -9.10
N ILE A 459 26.39 3.85 -9.58
CA ILE A 459 26.06 4.15 -10.98
C ILE A 459 25.40 5.54 -11.09
N ASN A 460 26.12 6.48 -11.73
CA ASN A 460 25.83 7.91 -11.68
C ASN A 460 24.54 8.36 -12.39
N ASN A 461 24.20 7.78 -13.54
CA ASN A 461 23.07 8.27 -14.35
C ASN A 461 21.72 7.64 -13.97
N GLY A 462 21.64 6.90 -12.85
CA GLY A 462 20.40 6.36 -12.32
C GLY A 462 19.80 5.22 -13.16
N SER A 463 18.46 5.13 -13.17
CA SER A 463 17.72 4.04 -13.84
C SER A 463 17.12 4.45 -15.18
N LEU A 464 16.93 3.49 -16.09
CA LEU A 464 16.25 3.70 -17.37
C LEU A 464 14.82 4.24 -17.19
N GLU A 465 14.13 3.87 -16.12
CA GLU A 465 12.80 4.41 -15.76
C GLU A 465 12.84 5.93 -15.61
N SER A 466 13.88 6.44 -14.96
CA SER A 466 14.13 7.87 -14.76
C SER A 466 14.31 8.58 -16.11
N HIS A 467 15.04 7.99 -17.06
CA HIS A 467 15.25 8.56 -18.40
C HIS A 467 14.01 8.49 -19.30
N LEU A 468 13.20 7.43 -19.18
CA LEU A 468 11.94 7.29 -19.92
C LEU A 468 10.85 8.25 -19.42
N ALA A 469 10.85 8.58 -18.12
CA ALA A 469 9.92 9.54 -17.54
C ALA A 469 10.24 11.01 -17.90
N HIS A 470 11.51 11.41 -17.87
CA HIS A 470 11.93 12.83 -17.99
C HIS A 470 12.03 13.34 -19.44
N LYS A 471 10.95 13.20 -20.22
CA LYS A 471 10.90 13.61 -21.64
C LYS A 471 11.31 15.06 -21.91
N GLU A 472 11.04 15.97 -20.98
CA GLU A 472 11.03 17.42 -21.23
C GLU A 472 12.42 18.08 -21.37
N LYS A 473 13.51 17.42 -20.97
CA LYS A 473 14.83 18.09 -20.86
C LYS A 473 15.94 17.56 -21.76
N ASN A 474 16.04 16.25 -21.96
CA ASN A 474 16.90 15.61 -22.98
C ASN A 474 16.43 14.15 -23.17
N PRO A 475 15.62 13.82 -24.18
CA PRO A 475 15.26 12.43 -24.46
C PRO A 475 16.49 11.62 -24.90
N LEU A 476 16.58 10.35 -24.50
CA LEU A 476 17.67 9.47 -24.96
C LEU A 476 17.63 9.31 -26.49
N PRO A 477 18.74 9.59 -27.22
CA PRO A 477 18.83 9.35 -28.66
C PRO A 477 18.61 7.88 -29.01
N TRP A 478 18.06 7.59 -30.18
CA TRP A 478 17.71 6.22 -30.56
C TRP A 478 18.92 5.28 -30.54
N GLN A 479 20.11 5.76 -30.88
CA GLN A 479 21.36 5.00 -30.84
C GLN A 479 21.66 4.48 -29.43
N ILE A 480 21.43 5.32 -28.41
CA ILE A 480 21.60 4.96 -27.00
C ILE A 480 20.51 3.96 -26.59
N ARG A 481 19.26 4.13 -27.05
CA ARG A 481 18.18 3.17 -26.77
C ARG A 481 18.45 1.78 -27.37
N ILE A 482 19.03 1.70 -28.58
CA ILE A 482 19.48 0.45 -29.20
C ILE A 482 20.70 -0.13 -28.48
N SER A 483 21.65 0.69 -28.01
CA SER A 483 22.73 0.20 -27.14
C SER A 483 22.17 -0.45 -25.88
N ILE A 484 21.28 0.24 -25.16
CA ILE A 484 20.64 -0.24 -23.93
C ILE A 484 19.85 -1.55 -24.20
N ALA A 485 19.11 -1.64 -25.30
CA ALA A 485 18.43 -2.89 -25.69
C ALA A 485 19.42 -4.05 -25.88
N THR A 486 20.53 -3.81 -26.58
CA THR A 486 21.56 -4.82 -26.83
C THR A 486 22.28 -5.22 -25.55
N ASP A 487 22.58 -4.26 -24.68
CA ASP A 487 23.24 -4.45 -23.39
C ASP A 487 22.38 -5.32 -22.45
N ILE A 488 21.06 -5.09 -22.41
CA ILE A 488 20.10 -5.95 -21.69
C ILE A 488 20.08 -7.36 -22.29
N CYS A 489 20.02 -7.49 -23.62
CA CYS A 489 20.01 -8.78 -24.31
C CYS A 489 21.29 -9.59 -23.99
N SER A 490 22.45 -8.94 -24.05
CA SER A 490 23.76 -9.52 -23.70
C SER A 490 23.77 -10.10 -22.28
N ALA A 491 23.29 -9.32 -21.31
CA ALA A 491 23.17 -9.75 -19.92
C ALA A 491 22.21 -10.94 -19.74
N LEU A 492 21.06 -10.96 -20.42
CA LEU A 492 20.12 -12.08 -20.34
C LEU A 492 20.70 -13.36 -20.95
N ILE A 493 21.34 -13.26 -22.12
CA ILE A 493 22.04 -14.39 -22.76
C ILE A 493 23.09 -14.98 -21.81
N PHE A 494 23.89 -14.14 -21.15
CA PHE A 494 24.88 -14.58 -20.17
C PHE A 494 24.25 -15.28 -18.94
N LEU A 495 23.13 -14.75 -18.42
CA LEU A 495 22.44 -15.35 -17.28
C LEU A 495 21.77 -16.68 -17.64
N HIS A 496 21.08 -16.74 -18.78
CA HIS A 496 20.34 -17.93 -19.24
C HIS A 496 21.27 -19.06 -19.72
N SER A 497 22.46 -18.73 -20.24
CA SER A 497 23.48 -19.71 -20.65
C SER A 497 24.37 -20.21 -19.49
N SER A 498 24.25 -19.62 -18.30
CA SER A 498 25.04 -20.02 -17.13
C SER A 498 24.63 -21.39 -16.57
N GLY A 499 25.52 -22.03 -15.80
CA GLY A 499 25.30 -23.34 -15.20
C GLY A 499 25.42 -23.30 -13.67
N PRO A 500 24.31 -23.40 -12.90
CA PRO A 500 22.92 -23.50 -13.35
C PRO A 500 22.39 -22.19 -13.95
N CYS A 501 21.37 -22.28 -14.80
CA CYS A 501 20.72 -21.13 -15.44
C CYS A 501 20.16 -20.15 -14.39
N ILE A 502 20.53 -18.88 -14.49
CA ILE A 502 20.06 -17.81 -13.61
C ILE A 502 18.94 -17.05 -14.32
N ILE A 503 17.81 -16.86 -13.65
CA ILE A 503 16.68 -16.05 -14.14
C ILE A 503 16.64 -14.75 -13.34
N HIS A 504 16.42 -13.61 -13.99
CA HIS A 504 16.40 -12.31 -13.34
C HIS A 504 15.10 -12.07 -12.55
N GLY A 505 13.94 -12.46 -13.10
CA GLY A 505 12.64 -12.53 -12.41
C GLY A 505 12.01 -11.20 -11.94
N ASN A 506 12.68 -10.08 -12.21
CA ASN A 506 12.28 -8.73 -11.79
C ASN A 506 12.84 -7.68 -12.77
N LEU A 507 12.91 -8.05 -14.05
CA LEU A 507 13.45 -7.18 -15.10
C LEU A 507 12.43 -6.08 -15.44
N LYS A 508 12.82 -4.82 -15.23
CA LYS A 508 12.02 -3.62 -15.55
C LYS A 508 12.93 -2.39 -15.63
N PRO A 509 12.50 -1.23 -16.20
CA PRO A 509 13.35 -0.05 -16.34
C PRO A 509 13.95 0.48 -15.02
N SER A 510 13.28 0.33 -13.88
CA SER A 510 13.84 0.66 -12.55
C SER A 510 14.97 -0.26 -12.08
N LYS A 511 15.29 -1.30 -12.86
CA LYS A 511 16.38 -2.27 -12.60
C LYS A 511 17.45 -2.31 -13.68
N VAL A 512 17.27 -1.55 -14.76
CA VAL A 512 18.31 -1.23 -15.73
C VAL A 512 18.96 0.08 -15.29
N LEU A 513 20.19 0.03 -14.78
CA LEU A 513 20.96 1.22 -14.42
C LEU A 513 21.88 1.64 -15.57
N LEU A 514 22.13 2.93 -15.73
CA LEU A 514 22.95 3.49 -16.82
C LEU A 514 24.22 4.11 -16.25
N ASP A 515 25.39 3.70 -16.76
CA ASP A 515 26.68 4.29 -16.36
C ASP A 515 26.92 5.67 -16.98
N ALA A 516 28.09 6.26 -16.72
CA ALA A 516 28.46 7.58 -17.24
C ALA A 516 28.47 7.67 -18.78
N ASN A 517 28.68 6.53 -19.46
CA ASN A 517 28.70 6.38 -20.91
C ASN A 517 27.36 5.87 -21.49
N PHE A 518 26.33 5.76 -20.64
CA PHE A 518 25.01 5.18 -20.94
C PHE A 518 25.04 3.67 -21.30
N VAL A 519 26.09 2.94 -20.90
CA VAL A 519 26.09 1.47 -20.94
C VAL A 519 25.11 0.95 -19.89
N ALA A 520 24.25 0.01 -20.28
CA ALA A 520 23.25 -0.53 -19.37
C ALA A 520 23.81 -1.67 -18.50
N LYS A 521 23.44 -1.66 -17.21
CA LYS A 521 23.78 -2.66 -16.19
C LYS A 521 22.50 -3.14 -15.48
N LEU A 522 22.22 -4.45 -15.51
CA LEU A 522 21.08 -5.04 -14.78
C LEU A 522 21.39 -5.17 -13.28
N SER A 523 20.40 -4.87 -12.44
CA SER A 523 20.48 -4.83 -10.97
C SER A 523 19.43 -5.72 -10.30
N ASP A 524 19.54 -5.91 -8.98
CA ASP A 524 18.68 -6.79 -8.16
C ASP A 524 18.68 -8.30 -8.53
N LEU A 525 19.71 -8.79 -9.23
CA LEU A 525 19.89 -10.24 -9.48
C LEU A 525 19.90 -11.06 -8.18
N GLY A 526 19.15 -12.17 -8.17
CA GLY A 526 19.04 -13.10 -7.04
C GLY A 526 18.43 -12.53 -5.76
N ILE A 527 18.04 -11.25 -5.73
CA ILE A 527 17.45 -10.65 -4.53
C ILE A 527 16.11 -11.30 -4.12
N PRO A 528 15.28 -11.83 -5.04
CA PRO A 528 14.12 -12.65 -4.66
C PRO A 528 14.44 -13.94 -3.90
N SER A 529 15.65 -14.52 -3.98
CA SER A 529 16.07 -15.68 -3.16
C SER A 529 16.81 -15.29 -1.87
N LEU A 530 17.26 -14.03 -1.77
CA LEU A 530 17.82 -13.43 -0.57
C LEU A 530 16.76 -12.83 0.38
N VAL A 531 15.49 -12.81 -0.03
CA VAL A 531 14.35 -12.31 0.76
C VAL A 531 13.18 -13.30 0.61
N GLN A 532 13.02 -14.19 1.58
CA GLN A 532 11.85 -15.07 1.65
C GLN A 532 10.56 -14.24 1.75
N GLN A 533 9.75 -14.27 0.69
CA GLN A 533 8.44 -13.62 0.67
C GLN A 533 7.42 -14.52 1.37
N SER A 534 6.89 -14.08 2.51
CA SER A 534 5.59 -14.57 2.99
C SER A 534 4.52 -14.09 2.01
N LEU A 535 3.64 -15.01 1.56
CA LEU A 535 2.58 -14.72 0.59
C LEU A 535 1.33 -14.13 1.28
N ASP A 536 1.55 -13.44 2.40
CA ASP A 536 0.55 -13.24 3.46
C ASP A 536 0.37 -11.78 3.90
N SER A 537 1.29 -10.88 3.56
CA SER A 537 1.16 -9.45 3.85
C SER A 537 0.25 -8.75 2.83
N ALA A 538 -0.98 -8.46 3.27
CA ALA A 538 -1.94 -7.62 2.54
C ALA A 538 -1.42 -6.19 2.31
N ASP A 539 -0.37 -5.76 3.03
CA ASP A 539 0.28 -4.44 3.00
C ASP A 539 1.00 -4.08 1.68
N THR A 540 0.79 -4.87 0.61
CA THR A 540 1.35 -4.60 -0.73
C THR A 540 0.82 -3.29 -1.33
N SER A 541 -0.23 -2.69 -0.74
CA SER A 541 -0.79 -1.39 -1.09
C SER A 541 0.11 -0.18 -0.77
N THR A 542 1.02 -0.27 0.20
CA THR A 542 1.49 0.92 0.94
C THR A 542 2.93 1.37 0.57
N ILE A 543 3.64 0.62 -0.28
CA ILE A 543 5.07 0.86 -0.62
C ILE A 543 5.29 1.06 -2.14
N CYS A 544 4.21 1.14 -2.95
CA CYS A 544 4.29 1.46 -4.37
C CYS A 544 3.08 2.31 -4.79
N ASN A 545 3.32 3.56 -5.23
CA ASN A 545 2.28 4.51 -5.63
C ASN A 545 1.45 4.08 -6.86
N ASN A 546 1.80 2.97 -7.51
CA ASN A 546 1.00 2.28 -8.53
C ASN A 546 1.27 0.77 -8.47
N PRO A 547 0.48 -0.03 -7.72
CA PRO A 547 0.63 -1.49 -7.71
C PRO A 547 0.40 -2.09 -9.11
N ASN A 548 -0.46 -1.47 -9.92
CA ASN A 548 -0.78 -1.89 -11.29
C ASN A 548 0.41 -1.81 -12.26
N GLU A 549 1.31 -0.83 -12.11
CA GLU A 549 2.41 -0.64 -13.06
C GLU A 549 3.53 -1.66 -12.86
N SER A 550 3.82 -2.06 -11.62
CA SER A 550 4.85 -3.09 -11.36
C SER A 550 4.43 -4.50 -11.76
N LEU A 551 3.15 -4.74 -12.10
CA LEU A 551 2.65 -6.02 -12.61
C LEU A 551 2.73 -6.12 -14.14
N ALA A 552 2.85 -5.02 -14.88
CA ALA A 552 2.80 -5.03 -16.34
C ALA A 552 4.02 -5.70 -17.02
N TYR A 553 5.17 -5.76 -16.32
CA TYR A 553 6.36 -6.51 -16.75
C TYR A 553 6.32 -8.00 -16.39
N VAL A 554 5.35 -8.43 -15.59
CA VAL A 554 5.25 -9.80 -15.09
C VAL A 554 4.65 -10.69 -16.19
N ASP A 555 5.33 -11.78 -16.49
CA ASP A 555 4.88 -12.78 -17.47
C ASP A 555 3.49 -13.32 -17.08
N PRO A 556 2.46 -13.22 -17.96
CA PRO A 556 1.12 -13.72 -17.68
C PRO A 556 1.09 -15.25 -17.46
N GLU A 557 2.06 -16.00 -17.99
CA GLU A 557 2.17 -17.43 -17.78
C GLU A 557 2.80 -17.78 -16.43
N TYR A 558 3.77 -16.98 -15.96
CA TYR A 558 4.25 -17.04 -14.57
C TYR A 558 3.13 -16.71 -13.58
N PHE A 559 2.30 -15.70 -13.87
CA PHE A 559 1.15 -15.34 -13.02
C PHE A 559 0.11 -16.47 -12.91
N VAL A 560 -0.05 -17.29 -13.95
CA VAL A 560 -0.99 -18.44 -13.96
C VAL A 560 -0.37 -19.71 -13.37
N THR A 561 0.93 -19.94 -13.55
CA THR A 561 1.60 -21.21 -13.18
C THR A 561 2.38 -21.16 -11.87
N GLY A 562 2.73 -19.97 -11.38
CA GLY A 562 3.68 -19.78 -10.28
C GLY A 562 5.12 -20.19 -10.60
N LYS A 563 5.42 -20.64 -11.83
CA LYS A 563 6.74 -21.12 -12.23
C LYS A 563 7.48 -20.06 -13.04
N LEU A 564 8.52 -19.48 -12.46
CA LEU A 564 9.40 -18.55 -13.17
C LEU A 564 10.31 -19.31 -14.16
N THR A 565 10.52 -18.75 -15.35
CA THR A 565 11.33 -19.35 -16.44
C THR A 565 12.20 -18.31 -17.14
N PRO A 566 13.26 -18.69 -17.88
CA PRO A 566 14.02 -17.75 -18.73
C PRO A 566 13.13 -16.94 -19.68
N GLU A 567 12.09 -17.57 -20.23
CA GLU A 567 11.12 -16.97 -21.13
C GLU A 567 10.23 -15.92 -20.45
N SER A 568 10.18 -15.91 -19.12
CA SER A 568 9.55 -14.84 -18.34
C SER A 568 10.40 -13.55 -18.35
N ASP A 569 11.74 -13.67 -18.32
CA ASP A 569 12.61 -12.50 -18.55
C ASP A 569 12.50 -12.01 -19.99
N VAL A 570 12.33 -12.91 -20.97
CA VAL A 570 12.10 -12.55 -22.38
C VAL A 570 10.82 -11.73 -22.54
N TYR A 571 9.73 -12.10 -21.84
CA TYR A 571 8.51 -11.29 -21.80
C TYR A 571 8.77 -9.89 -21.23
N SER A 572 9.41 -9.80 -20.06
CA SER A 572 9.74 -8.52 -19.44
C SER A 572 10.64 -7.65 -20.34
N PHE A 573 11.59 -8.26 -21.05
CA PHE A 573 12.44 -7.59 -22.03
C PHE A 573 11.67 -7.10 -23.25
N GLY A 574 10.72 -7.87 -23.76
CA GLY A 574 9.78 -7.45 -24.81
C GLY A 574 9.04 -6.16 -24.47
N VAL A 575 8.52 -6.07 -23.24
CA VAL A 575 7.85 -4.86 -22.73
C VAL A 575 8.83 -3.66 -22.69
N ILE A 576 10.08 -3.86 -22.25
CA ILE A 576 11.11 -2.81 -22.25
C ILE A 576 11.47 -2.36 -23.68
N LEU A 577 11.61 -3.29 -24.63
CA LEU A 577 11.86 -2.97 -26.04
C LEU A 577 10.75 -2.07 -26.61
N LEU A 578 9.48 -2.41 -26.36
CA LEU A 578 8.35 -1.58 -26.78
C LEU A 578 8.39 -0.18 -26.16
N GLN A 579 8.82 -0.03 -24.90
CA GLN A 579 8.99 1.27 -24.26
C GLN A 579 10.18 2.07 -24.84
N LEU A 580 11.31 1.41 -25.14
CA LEU A 580 12.46 2.07 -25.76
C LEU A 580 12.10 2.64 -27.14
N LEU A 581 11.36 1.89 -27.95
CA LEU A 581 10.92 2.31 -29.30
C LEU A 581 9.89 3.45 -29.28
N THR A 582 8.97 3.47 -28.32
CA THR A 582 7.80 4.37 -28.32
C THR A 582 7.89 5.52 -27.31
N GLY A 583 8.75 5.41 -26.30
CA GLY A 583 8.79 6.31 -25.15
C GLY A 583 7.45 6.41 -24.39
N ARG A 584 6.55 5.43 -24.51
CA ARG A 584 5.19 5.51 -23.93
C ARG A 584 5.09 4.80 -22.57
N PRO A 585 4.13 5.22 -21.71
CA PRO A 585 3.72 4.41 -20.57
C PRO A 585 3.14 3.07 -21.03
N LEU A 586 3.05 2.11 -20.11
CA LEU A 586 2.71 0.71 -20.40
C LEU A 586 1.25 0.50 -20.85
N LEU A 587 0.35 1.40 -20.45
CA LEU A 587 -1.09 1.25 -20.68
C LEU A 587 -1.41 1.25 -22.19
N GLY A 588 -1.87 0.11 -22.70
CA GLY A 588 -2.22 -0.07 -24.12
C GLY A 588 -1.05 -0.39 -25.05
N LEU A 589 0.21 -0.23 -24.61
CA LEU A 589 1.41 -0.25 -25.46
C LEU A 589 1.51 -1.44 -26.43
N VAL A 590 1.29 -2.67 -25.93
CA VAL A 590 1.34 -3.90 -26.77
C VAL A 590 0.23 -3.91 -27.83
N ARG A 591 -0.97 -3.46 -27.46
CA ARG A 591 -2.13 -3.37 -28.38
C ARG A 591 -1.89 -2.29 -29.43
N ASP A 592 -1.41 -1.12 -29.02
CA ASP A 592 -1.16 0.01 -29.90
C ASP A 592 -0.06 -0.33 -30.91
N MET A 593 1.04 -0.97 -30.49
CA MET A 593 2.10 -1.40 -31.39
C MET A 593 1.58 -2.43 -32.42
N LYS A 594 0.82 -3.44 -31.96
CA LYS A 594 0.21 -4.43 -32.84
C LYS A 594 -0.72 -3.77 -33.87
N CYS A 595 -1.62 -2.90 -33.43
CA CYS A 595 -2.51 -2.16 -34.32
C CYS A 595 -1.82 -1.10 -35.20
N ALA A 596 -0.58 -0.68 -34.88
CA ALA A 596 0.22 0.21 -35.73
C ALA A 596 0.88 -0.57 -36.88
N LEU A 597 1.44 -1.75 -36.60
CA LEU A 597 2.00 -2.66 -37.62
C LEU A 597 0.88 -3.21 -38.54
N GLU A 598 -0.23 -3.70 -37.97
CA GLU A 598 -1.41 -4.21 -38.72
C GLU A 598 -2.06 -3.19 -39.67
N LYS A 599 -1.71 -1.90 -39.56
CA LYS A 599 -2.25 -0.80 -40.35
C LYS A 599 -1.17 -0.03 -41.14
N GLU A 600 0.05 -0.56 -41.25
CA GLU A 600 1.20 0.07 -41.91
C GLU A 600 1.55 1.48 -41.36
N ASN A 601 1.07 1.80 -40.14
CA ASN A 601 1.18 3.11 -39.50
C ASN A 601 2.22 3.12 -38.38
N PHE A 602 3.26 2.29 -38.52
CA PHE A 602 4.32 2.10 -37.53
C PHE A 602 4.97 3.42 -37.07
N LYS A 603 5.16 4.38 -37.99
CA LYS A 603 5.71 5.70 -37.68
C LYS A 603 4.93 6.46 -36.61
N ALA A 604 3.60 6.29 -36.53
CA ALA A 604 2.78 7.03 -35.56
C ALA A 604 2.93 6.55 -34.10
N ILE A 605 3.65 5.44 -33.84
CA ILE A 605 3.94 4.97 -32.49
C ILE A 605 5.36 5.27 -32.00
N LEU A 606 6.32 5.43 -32.91
CA LEU A 606 7.74 5.64 -32.60
C LEU A 606 8.03 6.99 -31.92
N ASP A 607 9.06 6.98 -31.08
CA ASP A 607 9.52 8.17 -30.37
C ASP A 607 10.52 9.00 -31.20
N PHE A 608 10.01 9.78 -32.15
CA PHE A 608 10.82 10.69 -32.97
C PHE A 608 11.50 11.82 -32.18
N SER A 609 11.19 12.04 -30.89
CA SER A 609 12.04 12.95 -30.07
C SER A 609 13.44 12.36 -29.81
N SER A 610 13.64 11.07 -30.09
CA SER A 610 14.93 10.37 -30.07
C SER A 610 15.78 10.60 -31.33
N GLY A 611 15.26 11.36 -32.31
CA GLY A 611 15.83 11.51 -33.65
C GLY A 611 15.24 10.52 -34.67
N GLU A 612 15.81 10.53 -35.88
CA GLU A 612 15.33 9.74 -37.03
C GLU A 612 15.73 8.27 -36.93
N TRP A 613 14.74 7.40 -36.65
CA TRP A 613 14.92 5.95 -36.51
C TRP A 613 15.14 5.25 -37.86
N PRO A 614 16.13 4.32 -37.99
CA PRO A 614 16.27 3.45 -39.15
C PRO A 614 15.09 2.48 -39.28
N LEU A 615 14.07 2.90 -40.03
CA LEU A 615 12.72 2.32 -40.01
C LEU A 615 12.68 0.80 -40.17
N PHE A 616 13.43 0.25 -41.13
CA PHE A 616 13.42 -1.18 -41.46
C PHE A 616 13.91 -2.06 -40.29
N GLN A 617 15.06 -1.72 -39.71
CA GLN A 617 15.60 -2.40 -38.53
C GLN A 617 14.71 -2.19 -37.30
N THR A 618 14.14 -0.99 -37.17
CA THR A 618 13.23 -0.63 -36.07
C THR A 618 11.93 -1.44 -36.13
N GLU A 619 11.40 -1.70 -37.32
CA GLU A 619 10.19 -2.49 -37.57
C GLU A 619 10.42 -3.99 -37.31
N GLN A 620 11.57 -4.53 -37.74
CA GLN A 620 12.00 -5.88 -37.38
C GLN A 620 12.11 -6.06 -35.85
N LEU A 621 12.72 -5.10 -35.16
CA LEU A 621 12.82 -5.12 -33.69
C LEU A 621 11.45 -4.99 -33.00
N ALA A 622 10.53 -4.18 -33.55
CA ALA A 622 9.16 -4.06 -33.04
C ALA A 622 8.36 -5.37 -33.17
N TYR A 623 8.53 -6.09 -34.28
CA TYR A 623 7.90 -7.41 -34.48
C TYR A 623 8.43 -8.46 -33.49
N LEU A 624 9.76 -8.48 -33.25
CA LEU A 624 10.37 -9.34 -32.23
C LEU A 624 9.88 -8.96 -30.82
N ALA A 625 9.84 -7.67 -30.48
CA ALA A 625 9.34 -7.19 -29.19
C ALA A 625 7.87 -7.55 -28.94
N LEU A 626 7.01 -7.55 -29.97
CA LEU A 626 5.65 -8.08 -29.88
C LEU A 626 5.61 -9.59 -29.64
N ARG A 627 6.46 -10.38 -30.32
CA ARG A 627 6.54 -11.83 -30.08
C ARG A 627 7.03 -12.15 -28.67
N CYS A 628 7.97 -11.39 -28.10
CA CYS A 628 8.35 -11.52 -26.70
C CYS A 628 7.15 -11.36 -25.76
N CYS A 629 6.23 -10.44 -26.09
CA CYS A 629 5.00 -10.18 -25.33
C CYS A 629 3.88 -11.21 -25.57
N GLU A 630 4.12 -12.31 -26.29
CA GLU A 630 3.09 -13.34 -26.50
C GLU A 630 2.72 -14.09 -25.21
N LYS A 631 1.45 -14.49 -25.13
CA LYS A 631 0.85 -15.09 -23.92
C LYS A 631 1.31 -16.51 -23.62
N THR A 632 1.91 -17.18 -24.60
CA THR A 632 2.44 -18.54 -24.48
C THR A 632 3.93 -18.48 -24.75
N TRP A 633 4.74 -18.91 -23.78
CA TRP A 633 6.20 -18.90 -23.85
C TRP A 633 6.76 -19.47 -25.16
N LEU A 634 6.19 -20.58 -25.66
CA LEU A 634 6.60 -21.26 -26.91
C LEU A 634 6.52 -20.40 -28.18
N ASN A 635 5.83 -19.26 -28.17
CA ASN A 635 5.74 -18.33 -29.31
C ASN A 635 6.78 -17.19 -29.25
N ARG A 636 7.43 -17.02 -28.10
CA ARG A 636 8.44 -15.97 -27.87
C ARG A 636 9.71 -16.30 -28.66
N PRO A 637 10.47 -15.29 -29.11
CA PRO A 637 11.68 -15.52 -29.88
C PRO A 637 12.86 -15.89 -28.99
N ASP A 638 13.79 -16.69 -29.51
CA ASP A 638 15.05 -16.97 -28.83
C ASP A 638 15.96 -15.73 -28.78
N LEU A 639 16.60 -15.53 -27.62
CA LEU A 639 17.49 -14.40 -27.38
C LEU A 639 18.70 -14.41 -28.32
N VAL A 640 19.29 -15.57 -28.61
CA VAL A 640 20.55 -15.67 -29.36
C VAL A 640 20.30 -15.71 -30.87
N SER A 641 19.43 -16.61 -31.33
CA SER A 641 19.22 -16.87 -32.75
C SER A 641 18.21 -15.95 -33.45
N GLU A 642 17.36 -15.24 -32.71
CA GLU A 642 16.38 -14.31 -33.28
C GLU A 642 16.59 -12.85 -32.82
N ILE A 643 16.70 -12.59 -31.51
CA ILE A 643 16.76 -11.21 -31.01
C ILE A 643 18.16 -10.60 -31.18
N TRP A 644 19.22 -11.29 -30.73
CA TRP A 644 20.60 -10.81 -30.83
C TRP A 644 21.04 -10.60 -32.27
N SER A 645 20.65 -11.51 -33.18
CA SER A 645 20.93 -11.40 -34.62
C SER A 645 20.35 -10.15 -35.30
N VAL A 646 19.40 -9.46 -34.67
CA VAL A 646 18.90 -8.15 -35.12
C VAL A 646 19.54 -7.01 -34.32
N LEU A 647 19.67 -7.14 -33.00
CA LEU A 647 20.20 -6.08 -32.13
C LEU A 647 21.67 -5.76 -32.36
N GLU A 648 22.55 -6.76 -32.49
CA GLU A 648 24.00 -6.53 -32.63
C GLU A 648 24.35 -5.79 -33.94
N PRO A 649 23.86 -6.17 -35.13
CA PRO A 649 24.05 -5.39 -36.35
C PRO A 649 23.42 -3.98 -36.29
N PHE A 650 22.28 -3.84 -35.61
CA PHE A 650 21.63 -2.54 -35.44
C PHE A 650 22.45 -1.61 -34.53
N LYS A 651 23.05 -2.13 -33.45
CA LYS A 651 24.00 -1.37 -32.61
C LYS A 651 25.27 -1.00 -33.38
N ALA A 652 25.80 -1.88 -34.22
CA ALA A 652 26.96 -1.56 -35.08
C ALA A 652 26.68 -0.39 -36.04
N THR A 653 25.44 -0.29 -36.56
CA THR A 653 24.99 0.80 -37.45
C THR A 653 25.07 2.19 -36.77
N CYS A 654 25.10 2.27 -35.43
CA CYS A 654 25.24 3.52 -34.70
C CYS A 654 26.64 4.15 -34.82
N ILE A 655 27.69 3.35 -35.04
CA ILE A 655 29.09 3.77 -34.88
C ILE A 655 29.47 4.86 -35.90
N ASP A 656 29.07 4.70 -37.16
CA ASP A 656 29.35 5.65 -38.25
C ASP A 656 28.71 7.03 -38.06
N THR A 657 27.70 7.16 -37.19
CA THR A 657 27.00 8.44 -36.94
C THR A 657 27.33 9.04 -35.57
N SER A 658 27.64 8.21 -34.58
CA SER A 658 27.77 8.64 -33.17
C SER A 658 29.04 9.44 -32.88
N SER A 659 30.11 9.19 -33.64
CA SER A 659 31.44 9.82 -33.48
C SER A 659 31.42 11.36 -33.53
N HIS A 660 30.49 11.97 -34.27
CA HIS A 660 30.34 13.44 -34.31
C HIS A 660 29.34 14.01 -33.29
N LEU A 661 28.36 13.24 -32.84
CA LEU A 661 27.29 13.74 -31.96
C LEU A 661 27.63 13.65 -30.46
N ILE A 662 28.37 12.62 -30.04
CA ILE A 662 28.78 12.46 -28.62
C ILE A 662 30.09 13.22 -28.32
N SER A 663 31.00 13.31 -29.30
CA SER A 663 32.38 13.79 -29.12
C SER A 663 32.52 15.18 -28.47
N LYS A 664 31.75 16.19 -28.91
CA LYS A 664 32.06 17.61 -28.63
C LYS A 664 31.28 18.31 -27.52
N LYS A 665 30.41 17.61 -26.77
CA LYS A 665 29.58 18.27 -25.73
C LYS A 665 29.44 17.56 -24.38
N LEU A 666 29.85 16.29 -24.25
CA LEU A 666 29.77 15.54 -22.98
C LEU A 666 31.10 14.94 -22.49
N ARG A 667 32.19 14.96 -23.27
CA ARG A 667 33.50 14.46 -22.82
C ARG A 667 34.13 15.38 -21.75
N ARG A 668 33.73 15.21 -20.50
CA ARG A 668 34.44 15.74 -19.34
C ARG A 668 35.62 14.80 -19.06
N VAL A 669 36.84 15.34 -19.09
CA VAL A 669 38.06 14.59 -18.78
C VAL A 669 37.94 13.97 -17.38
N PRO A 670 38.18 12.66 -17.20
CA PRO A 670 38.30 12.05 -15.88
C PRO A 670 39.38 12.75 -15.06
N SER A 671 39.04 13.23 -13.85
CA SER A 671 39.93 14.11 -13.08
C SER A 671 41.24 13.46 -12.64
N HIS A 672 41.35 12.13 -12.68
CA HIS A 672 42.57 11.39 -12.41
C HIS A 672 43.49 11.23 -13.63
N PHE A 673 43.08 11.67 -14.83
CA PHE A 673 43.94 11.79 -16.00
C PHE A 673 44.63 13.16 -16.10
N VAL A 674 44.23 14.13 -15.26
CA VAL A 674 44.74 15.50 -15.27
C VAL A 674 45.91 15.63 -14.29
N CYS A 675 47.04 16.15 -14.73
CA CYS A 675 48.20 16.40 -13.88
C CYS A 675 47.89 17.52 -12.86
N PRO A 676 48.12 17.31 -11.55
CA PRO A 676 47.91 18.36 -10.54
C PRO A 676 48.73 19.65 -10.78
N ILE A 677 49.91 19.54 -11.40
CA ILE A 677 50.81 20.67 -11.62
C ILE A 677 50.39 21.50 -12.85
N VAL A 678 50.27 20.88 -14.02
CA VAL A 678 50.00 21.59 -15.29
C VAL A 678 48.52 21.75 -15.62
N GLN A 679 47.62 21.05 -14.91
CA GLN A 679 46.16 21.09 -15.13
C GLN A 679 45.70 20.62 -16.53
N GLU A 680 46.56 19.91 -17.24
CA GLU A 680 46.31 19.28 -18.54
C GLU A 680 46.35 17.74 -18.43
N VAL A 681 45.91 17.02 -19.46
CA VAL A 681 45.94 15.55 -19.49
C VAL A 681 47.38 15.06 -19.52
N MET A 682 47.72 14.07 -18.68
CA MET A 682 49.07 13.51 -18.66
C MET A 682 49.38 12.73 -19.95
N GLU A 683 50.52 13.03 -20.57
CA GLU A 683 51.11 12.26 -21.66
C GLU A 683 52.05 11.18 -21.12
N ASP A 684 52.98 11.51 -20.21
CA ASP A 684 53.81 10.51 -19.51
C ASP A 684 53.66 10.59 -17.97
N PRO A 685 52.68 9.85 -17.39
CA PRO A 685 52.36 9.93 -15.96
C PRO A 685 53.36 9.17 -15.07
N TYR A 686 53.97 9.86 -14.09
CA TYR A 686 54.87 9.29 -13.08
C TYR A 686 54.35 9.45 -11.64
N ILE A 687 54.53 8.42 -10.83
CA ILE A 687 54.24 8.40 -9.39
C ILE A 687 55.45 8.96 -8.62
N ALA A 688 55.21 9.88 -7.68
CA ALA A 688 56.22 10.38 -6.74
C ALA A 688 56.09 9.73 -5.34
N ALA A 689 56.99 10.06 -4.41
CA ALA A 689 57.03 9.48 -3.06
C ALA A 689 55.78 9.74 -2.20
N ASP A 690 54.95 10.72 -2.56
CA ASP A 690 53.65 11.00 -1.93
C ASP A 690 52.51 10.09 -2.43
N GLY A 691 52.78 9.21 -3.40
CA GLY A 691 51.81 8.33 -4.04
C GLY A 691 50.91 9.01 -5.07
N PHE A 692 51.06 10.32 -5.30
CA PHE A 692 50.34 11.02 -6.36
C PHE A 692 51.04 10.83 -7.71
N THR A 693 50.25 10.90 -8.79
CA THR A 693 50.75 10.81 -10.17
C THR A 693 50.73 12.18 -10.83
N TYR A 694 51.79 12.49 -11.57
CA TYR A 694 52.08 13.79 -12.19
C TYR A 694 52.65 13.58 -13.60
N GLU A 695 52.61 14.59 -14.44
CA GLU A 695 53.33 14.63 -15.72
C GLU A 695 54.86 14.64 -15.49
N GLU A 696 55.63 13.88 -16.27
CA GLU A 696 57.08 13.69 -16.04
C GLU A 696 57.83 15.02 -16.01
N GLU A 697 57.70 15.83 -17.07
CA GLU A 697 58.39 17.12 -17.18
C GLU A 697 58.03 18.06 -16.02
N ALA A 698 56.78 18.00 -15.55
CA ALA A 698 56.27 18.86 -14.50
C ALA A 698 56.83 18.50 -13.12
N ILE A 699 56.79 17.22 -12.73
CA ILE A 699 57.34 16.78 -11.43
C ILE A 699 58.88 16.81 -11.44
N ARG A 700 59.52 16.46 -12.57
CA ARG A 700 60.96 16.57 -12.74
C ARG A 700 61.42 18.04 -12.71
N GLY A 701 60.66 18.95 -13.32
CA GLY A 701 60.90 20.40 -13.25
C GLY A 701 60.75 20.97 -11.83
N TRP A 702 59.73 20.52 -11.08
CA TRP A 702 59.52 20.89 -9.68
C TRP A 702 60.70 20.48 -8.79
N LEU A 703 61.11 19.22 -8.85
CA LEU A 703 62.25 18.68 -8.08
C LEU A 703 63.57 19.35 -8.48
N ASN A 704 63.82 19.54 -9.78
CA ASN A 704 65.01 20.23 -10.29
C ASN A 704 65.07 21.72 -9.88
N SER A 705 63.93 22.33 -9.54
CA SER A 705 63.87 23.71 -9.01
C SER A 705 64.28 23.82 -7.53
N GLY A 706 64.61 22.68 -6.88
CA GLY A 706 65.08 22.64 -5.50
C GLY A 706 63.98 22.45 -4.45
N HIS A 707 62.75 22.12 -4.86
CA HIS A 707 61.68 21.77 -3.94
C HIS A 707 61.81 20.32 -3.45
N ASP A 708 61.76 20.11 -2.14
CA ASP A 708 61.72 18.80 -1.48
C ASP A 708 60.33 18.45 -0.92
N THR A 709 59.29 19.21 -1.30
CA THR A 709 57.89 18.99 -0.92
C THR A 709 57.02 18.48 -2.07
N SER A 710 55.96 17.75 -1.73
CA SER A 710 54.88 17.32 -2.60
C SER A 710 54.14 18.51 -3.21
N PRO A 711 54.01 18.63 -4.55
CA PRO A 711 53.19 19.67 -5.17
C PRO A 711 51.71 19.62 -4.73
N MET A 712 51.18 18.42 -4.44
CA MET A 712 49.77 18.21 -4.10
C MET A 712 49.44 18.45 -2.63
N THR A 713 50.38 18.21 -1.70
CA THR A 713 50.14 18.29 -0.25
C THR A 713 51.00 19.30 0.50
N ASN A 714 52.06 19.82 -0.13
CA ASN A 714 53.12 20.64 0.48
C ASN A 714 53.82 20.00 1.70
N LEU A 715 53.68 18.68 1.89
CA LEU A 715 54.45 17.89 2.84
C LEU A 715 55.80 17.51 2.23
N LYS A 716 56.83 17.31 3.06
CA LYS A 716 58.15 16.85 2.58
C LYS A 716 58.03 15.44 1.96
N LEU A 717 58.72 15.21 0.84
CA LEU A 717 58.84 13.90 0.21
C LEU A 717 59.92 13.05 0.89
N ASP A 718 59.66 11.76 1.10
CA ASP A 718 60.63 10.83 1.69
C ASP A 718 61.82 10.53 0.75
N HIS A 719 61.59 10.57 -0.57
CA HIS A 719 62.61 10.44 -1.60
C HIS A 719 62.22 11.24 -2.86
N THR A 720 63.20 11.47 -3.74
CA THR A 720 63.01 12.15 -5.04
C THR A 720 62.82 11.19 -6.22
N ASP A 721 62.84 9.88 -5.97
CA ASP A 721 62.67 8.87 -7.02
C ASP A 721 61.24 8.90 -7.59
N LEU A 722 61.14 8.69 -8.91
CA LEU A 722 59.90 8.72 -9.69
C LEU A 722 59.69 7.38 -10.39
N VAL A 723 58.45 6.88 -10.42
CA VAL A 723 58.11 5.56 -11.01
C VAL A 723 57.07 5.73 -12.13
N PRO A 724 57.29 5.23 -13.36
CA PRO A 724 56.31 5.35 -14.45
C PRO A 724 54.98 4.66 -14.13
N ASN A 725 53.86 5.35 -14.33
CA ASN A 725 52.50 4.83 -14.12
C ASN A 725 51.92 4.28 -15.42
N TYR A 726 52.51 3.19 -15.92
CA TYR A 726 52.06 2.53 -17.16
C TYR A 726 50.57 2.15 -17.16
N ALA A 727 49.99 1.87 -16.00
CA ALA A 727 48.56 1.57 -15.87
C ALA A 727 47.69 2.81 -16.21
N LEU A 728 48.07 3.99 -15.70
CA LEU A 728 47.37 5.23 -16.00
C LEU A 728 47.62 5.69 -17.44
N HIS A 729 48.86 5.56 -17.94
CA HIS A 729 49.19 5.88 -19.34
C HIS A 729 48.32 5.07 -20.32
N ASN A 730 48.21 3.75 -20.12
CA ASN A 730 47.34 2.91 -20.94
C ASN A 730 45.86 3.30 -20.82
N ALA A 731 45.36 3.62 -19.61
CA ALA A 731 43.98 4.06 -19.42
C ALA A 731 43.68 5.41 -20.12
N ILE A 732 44.66 6.32 -20.18
CA ILE A 732 44.57 7.58 -20.94
C ILE A 732 44.54 7.29 -22.43
N LEU A 733 45.41 6.41 -22.95
CA LEU A 733 45.42 6.00 -24.36
C LEU A 733 44.11 5.32 -24.78
N GLU A 734 43.54 4.46 -23.92
CA GLU A 734 42.23 3.83 -24.16
C GLU A 734 41.11 4.88 -24.20
N TRP A 735 41.12 5.87 -23.30
CA TRP A 735 40.14 6.95 -23.28
C TRP A 735 40.27 7.93 -24.47
N GLN A 736 41.48 8.16 -24.97
CA GLN A 736 41.72 8.94 -26.20
C GLN A 736 41.24 8.21 -27.47
N GLN A 737 41.16 6.88 -27.45
CA GLN A 737 40.69 6.05 -28.57
C GLN A 737 39.17 5.78 -28.56
N GLN A 738 38.50 6.03 -27.43
CA GLN A 738 37.03 6.02 -27.30
C GLN A 738 36.38 7.28 -27.90
#